data_AF-A0A9D8IKB4-F1
#
_entry.id   AF-A0A9D8IKB4-F1
#
_cell.length_a   1.000
_cell.length_b   1.000
_cell.length_c   1.000
_cell.angle_alpha   90.00
_cell.angle_beta   90.00
_cell.angle_gamma   90.00
#
_symmetry.space_group_name_H-M   'P 1'
#
loop_
_entity.id
_entity.type
_entity.pdbx_description
1 polymer ?
#
loop_
_entity_poly.entity_id
_entity_poly.type
_entity_poly.pdbx_seq_one_letter_code
_entity_poly.pdbx_strand_id
1 'polypeptide(L)'
;MTRSTTVNHPLEPLSAGEITHAVDLLKQAGKVTPTTRFVSVSLKEPPKADVHGWDGAKALPRRAFAVLFDNATNTAHESVIHLTDNRLHSFRSLTGVQPTMTVDEQVECEQAVLRSPLFREALRRHAGDVDPALVMVDIWSAGNYGSEEDRTLRLARPLCFLRRDATDNGYARPLEGIRPVVDLNRMEVIRVEEHGSWPIPESSCHYAASRIPDQRRDIKAIDITQPQGPSFTVEGRTVTWQNWTLVVGFNAREGLTLHHIRYRDGGRDRSILYRASLTEMVVPYGDPGPTQARKNAFDVGEYGMGMCANSLQLGCDCLGHIHYFDADLCTSRGEPLKIANAICMHEEDFGILWKHTDRRLPDSPEVRRSRRLVISSVSTVENYEYGFFWYLYQDGNIQLEVKLTGILSLGSLPLGTKPPHGVLVAPHVYAPNHQHFFNVRLDFDIDGMANTVQQVDVVADPPSGSNPFENAFRARATSLTGEVMARSHLCLETGRSWKIVNPAVKNHVGDPVGYRFLPGDNAFPFASPNAWWRKRARFVDHHVWVTPWHEDENFAAGDYPNQSAGDDGLIRWTGQDRPIENTDVVFWYTFGHTHLPRPEDYPVMPTAYIGFLLKPSGFFNLNPANDVPPSPARKAGQGCCESPGETKGPEATILLGVPNRGG
;
A
#
# COMPACT_ATOMS: atom_id res chain seq x y z
N MET A 1 -11.61 8.39 34.47
CA MET A 1 -11.83 9.62 33.69
C MET A 1 -10.87 9.60 32.51
N THR A 2 -11.27 8.96 31.42
CA THR A 2 -10.55 8.96 30.14
C THR A 2 -10.66 10.36 29.56
N ARG A 3 -9.52 11.02 29.29
CA ARG A 3 -9.50 12.29 28.55
C ARG A 3 -10.20 12.05 27.21
N SER A 4 -11.29 12.75 26.96
CA SER A 4 -11.95 12.78 25.65
C SER A 4 -10.90 13.26 24.64
N THR A 5 -10.49 12.35 23.75
CA THR A 5 -9.74 12.70 22.55
C THR A 5 -10.67 13.52 21.68
N THR A 6 -10.35 14.80 21.46
CA THR A 6 -11.09 15.66 20.55
C THR A 6 -10.83 15.18 19.13
N VAL A 7 -11.84 14.58 18.49
CA VAL A 7 -11.78 14.19 17.07
C VAL A 7 -11.84 15.47 16.24
N ASN A 8 -10.78 15.75 15.47
CA ASN A 8 -10.69 17.01 14.72
C ASN A 8 -11.29 16.92 13.33
N HIS A 9 -11.46 15.72 12.78
CA HIS A 9 -12.14 15.49 11.50
C HIS A 9 -12.94 14.17 11.56
N PRO A 10 -14.15 14.07 10.98
CA PRO A 10 -14.99 12.88 11.12
C PRO A 10 -14.40 11.60 10.51
N LEU A 11 -13.47 11.75 9.54
CA LEU A 11 -12.73 10.66 8.90
C LEU A 11 -11.41 10.26 9.62
N GLU A 12 -11.12 10.83 10.80
CA GLU A 12 -9.97 10.35 11.58
C GLU A 12 -10.17 8.88 11.98
N PRO A 13 -9.12 8.02 11.94
CA PRO A 13 -9.21 6.66 12.45
C PRO A 13 -9.73 6.62 13.90
N LEU A 14 -10.25 5.46 14.33
CA LEU A 14 -10.60 5.29 15.75
C LEU A 14 -9.37 5.52 16.62
N SER A 15 -9.52 6.31 17.67
CA SER A 15 -8.50 6.40 18.72
C SER A 15 -8.46 5.13 19.55
N ALA A 16 -7.35 4.86 20.25
CA ALA A 16 -7.26 3.72 21.19
C ALA A 16 -8.42 3.68 22.20
N GLY A 17 -8.90 4.84 22.67
CA GLY A 17 -10.05 4.93 23.58
C GLY A 17 -11.37 4.52 22.93
N GLU A 18 -11.59 4.91 21.67
CA GLU A 18 -12.78 4.51 20.90
C GLU A 18 -12.77 3.02 20.57
N ILE A 19 -11.60 2.45 20.25
CA ILE A 19 -11.43 1.01 20.03
C ILE A 19 -11.74 0.23 21.31
N THR A 20 -11.16 0.65 22.44
CA THR A 20 -11.44 0.03 23.75
C THR A 20 -12.94 0.07 24.07
N HIS A 21 -13.58 1.22 23.83
CA HIS A 21 -15.01 1.40 24.05
C HIS A 21 -15.87 0.49 23.16
N ALA A 22 -15.50 0.34 21.88
CA ALA A 22 -16.18 -0.58 20.96
C ALA A 22 -16.09 -2.03 21.44
N VAL A 23 -14.89 -2.45 21.86
CA VAL A 23 -14.63 -3.79 22.41
C VAL A 23 -15.45 -4.03 23.68
N ASP A 24 -15.50 -3.05 24.58
CA ASP A 24 -16.25 -3.16 25.84
C ASP A 24 -17.75 -3.31 25.59
N LEU A 25 -18.32 -2.55 24.65
CA LEU A 25 -19.73 -2.67 24.27
C LEU A 25 -20.05 -4.04 23.68
N LEU A 26 -19.15 -4.63 22.89
CA LEU A 26 -19.31 -5.99 22.37
C LEU A 26 -19.25 -7.06 23.48
N LYS A 27 -18.32 -6.91 24.43
CA LYS A 27 -18.19 -7.80 25.60
C LYS A 27 -19.43 -7.71 26.49
N GLN A 28 -19.88 -6.49 26.82
CA GLN A 28 -21.08 -6.25 27.63
C GLN A 28 -22.36 -6.79 26.99
N ALA A 29 -22.45 -6.76 25.67
CA ALA A 29 -23.56 -7.34 24.91
C ALA A 29 -23.52 -8.88 24.83
N GLY A 30 -22.53 -9.54 25.45
CA GLY A 30 -22.37 -10.99 25.44
C GLY A 30 -22.00 -11.55 24.07
N LYS A 31 -21.36 -10.76 23.21
CA LYS A 31 -20.97 -11.13 21.84
C LYS A 31 -19.53 -11.63 21.71
N VAL A 32 -18.82 -11.70 22.82
CA VAL A 32 -17.41 -12.11 22.88
C VAL A 32 -17.28 -13.23 23.89
N THR A 33 -16.87 -14.40 23.42
CA THR A 33 -16.57 -15.60 24.22
C THR A 33 -15.05 -15.76 24.35
N PRO A 34 -14.55 -16.69 25.19
CA PRO A 34 -13.12 -17.00 25.23
C PRO A 34 -12.54 -17.48 23.88
N THR A 35 -13.39 -17.98 22.98
CA THR A 35 -13.01 -18.47 21.64
C THR A 35 -13.23 -17.45 20.53
N THR A 36 -13.77 -16.26 20.86
CA THR A 36 -13.90 -15.15 19.92
C THR A 36 -12.56 -14.43 19.76
N ARG A 37 -12.19 -14.17 18.50
CA ARG A 37 -11.11 -13.27 18.08
C ARG A 37 -11.69 -12.00 17.48
N PHE A 38 -11.08 -10.87 17.80
CA PHE A 38 -11.26 -9.62 17.05
C PHE A 38 -10.32 -9.64 15.86
N VAL A 39 -10.87 -9.72 14.64
CA VAL A 39 -10.07 -9.62 13.42
C VAL A 39 -9.73 -8.17 13.14
N SER A 40 -10.69 -7.27 13.33
CA SER A 40 -10.48 -5.83 13.22
C SER A 40 -11.56 -5.03 13.95
N VAL A 41 -11.21 -3.82 14.36
CA VAL A 41 -12.14 -2.77 14.80
C VAL A 41 -11.67 -1.47 14.16
N SER A 42 -12.47 -0.93 13.24
CA SER A 42 -12.13 0.27 12.47
C SER A 42 -13.29 1.26 12.44
N LEU A 43 -13.01 2.48 12.00
CA LEU A 43 -14.05 3.48 11.79
C LEU A 43 -15.04 2.94 10.75
N LYS A 44 -16.34 2.92 11.07
CA LYS A 44 -17.36 2.91 10.02
C LYS A 44 -17.47 4.34 9.50
N GLU A 45 -16.89 4.59 8.35
CA GLU A 45 -16.86 5.92 7.74
C GLU A 45 -18.29 6.49 7.67
N PRO A 46 -18.50 7.76 8.07
CA PRO A 46 -19.79 8.42 7.99
C PRO A 46 -20.24 8.57 6.53
N PRO A 47 -21.56 8.78 6.29
CA PRO A 47 -22.06 9.06 4.96
C PRO A 47 -21.31 10.23 4.30
N LYS A 48 -20.95 10.08 3.03
CA LYS A 48 -20.19 11.09 2.25
C LYS A 48 -20.86 12.47 2.27
N ALA A 49 -22.19 12.51 2.17
CA ALA A 49 -22.96 13.74 2.27
C ALA A 49 -22.81 14.47 3.62
N ASP A 50 -22.70 13.73 4.72
CA ASP A 50 -22.51 14.32 6.05
C ASP A 50 -21.11 14.92 6.17
N VAL A 51 -20.08 14.28 5.58
CA VAL A 51 -18.71 14.82 5.55
C VAL A 51 -18.63 16.10 4.73
N HIS A 52 -19.24 16.14 3.54
CA HIS A 52 -19.27 17.35 2.72
C HIS A 52 -20.07 18.49 3.37
N GLY A 53 -21.12 18.16 4.12
CA GLY A 53 -21.93 19.12 4.86
C GLY A 53 -21.33 19.55 6.21
N TRP A 54 -20.20 18.97 6.62
CA TRP A 54 -19.59 19.22 7.92
C TRP A 54 -18.75 20.51 7.89
N ASP A 55 -19.11 21.48 8.75
CA ASP A 55 -18.50 22.80 8.84
C ASP A 55 -17.51 22.94 10.00
N GLY A 56 -17.25 21.86 10.74
CA GLY A 56 -16.41 21.88 11.93
C GLY A 56 -17.12 22.30 13.23
N ALA A 57 -18.34 22.85 13.18
CA ALA A 57 -18.99 23.41 14.36
C ALA A 57 -19.60 22.34 15.28
N LYS A 58 -20.09 21.23 14.71
CA LYS A 58 -20.69 20.11 15.45
C LYS A 58 -20.00 18.80 15.06
N ALA A 59 -19.55 18.03 16.06
CA ALA A 59 -19.03 16.70 15.83
C ALA A 59 -20.09 15.77 15.21
N LEU A 60 -19.70 14.98 14.20
CA LEU A 60 -20.55 13.93 13.64
C LEU A 60 -20.55 12.69 14.55
N PRO A 61 -21.63 11.88 14.55
CA PRO A 61 -21.68 10.63 15.28
C PRO A 61 -20.56 9.67 14.85
N ARG A 62 -19.84 9.11 15.83
CA ARG A 62 -18.76 8.14 15.63
C ARG A 62 -19.30 6.72 15.71
N ARG A 63 -18.96 5.90 14.71
CA ARG A 63 -19.36 4.49 14.63
C ARG A 63 -18.13 3.61 14.38
N ALA A 64 -18.07 2.46 15.02
CA ALA A 64 -17.07 1.43 14.71
C ALA A 64 -17.70 0.31 13.90
N PHE A 65 -16.93 -0.27 12.99
CA PHE A 65 -17.20 -1.55 12.35
C PHE A 65 -16.20 -2.57 12.89
N ALA A 66 -16.69 -3.71 13.38
CA ALA A 66 -15.87 -4.78 13.92
C ALA A 66 -16.11 -6.08 13.17
N VAL A 67 -15.03 -6.78 12.82
CA VAL A 67 -15.05 -8.16 12.32
C VAL A 67 -14.55 -9.05 13.45
N LEU A 68 -15.36 -10.04 13.82
CA LEU A 68 -15.03 -11.05 14.82
C LEU A 68 -15.02 -12.44 14.18
N PHE A 69 -14.31 -13.37 14.81
CA PHE A 69 -14.31 -14.76 14.41
C PHE A 69 -14.33 -15.67 15.64
N ASP A 70 -15.30 -16.58 15.74
CA ASP A 70 -15.36 -17.54 16.84
C ASP A 70 -14.84 -18.91 16.39
N ASN A 71 -13.68 -19.30 16.91
CA ASN A 71 -13.03 -20.58 16.57
C ASN A 71 -13.90 -21.79 16.97
N ALA A 72 -14.70 -21.69 18.03
CA ALA A 72 -15.51 -22.82 18.50
C ALA A 72 -16.69 -23.13 17.56
N THR A 73 -17.20 -22.11 16.88
CA THR A 73 -18.35 -22.23 15.96
C THR A 73 -17.96 -22.09 14.50
N ASN A 74 -16.68 -21.83 14.21
CA ASN A 74 -16.15 -21.55 12.86
C ASN A 74 -16.99 -20.50 12.11
N THR A 75 -17.33 -19.42 12.82
CA THR A 75 -18.28 -18.40 12.32
C THR A 75 -17.67 -17.02 12.43
N ALA A 76 -17.72 -16.26 11.33
CA ALA A 76 -17.38 -14.85 11.33
C ALA A 76 -18.59 -14.00 11.72
N HIS A 77 -18.35 -12.85 12.33
CA HIS A 77 -19.39 -11.90 12.67
C HIS A 77 -18.99 -10.49 12.29
N GLU A 78 -19.95 -9.71 11.84
CA GLU A 78 -19.81 -8.28 11.64
C GLU A 78 -20.66 -7.52 12.63
N SER A 79 -20.13 -6.40 13.10
CA SER A 79 -20.85 -5.56 14.03
C SER A 79 -20.64 -4.09 13.75
N VAL A 80 -21.74 -3.33 13.82
CA VAL A 80 -21.69 -1.87 13.88
C VAL A 80 -21.97 -1.43 15.32
N ILE A 81 -21.10 -0.58 15.84
CA ILE A 81 -21.17 -0.05 17.20
C ILE A 81 -21.30 1.47 17.11
N HIS A 82 -22.32 2.05 17.74
CA HIS A 82 -22.48 3.49 17.83
C HIS A 82 -21.78 3.98 19.10
N LEU A 83 -20.60 4.59 18.93
CA LEU A 83 -19.75 5.03 20.04
C LEU A 83 -20.33 6.26 20.72
N THR A 84 -20.88 7.20 19.94
CA THR A 84 -21.54 8.39 20.48
C THR A 84 -22.80 8.05 21.29
N ASP A 85 -23.55 7.02 20.87
CA ASP A 85 -24.79 6.59 21.53
C ASP A 85 -24.57 5.52 22.61
N ASN A 86 -23.33 5.06 22.81
CA ASN A 86 -22.96 3.96 23.72
C ASN A 86 -23.79 2.68 23.52
N ARG A 87 -23.96 2.22 22.27
CA ARG A 87 -24.76 1.01 21.99
C ARG A 87 -24.22 0.16 20.85
N LEU A 88 -24.42 -1.14 20.98
CA LEU A 88 -24.32 -2.09 19.87
C LEU A 88 -25.50 -1.84 18.91
N HIS A 89 -25.21 -1.50 17.65
CA HIS A 89 -26.25 -1.24 16.65
C HIS A 89 -26.66 -2.49 15.90
N SER A 90 -25.69 -3.28 15.44
CA SER A 90 -25.96 -4.53 14.71
C SER A 90 -24.90 -5.59 15.04
N PHE A 91 -25.30 -6.85 14.88
CA PHE A 91 -24.44 -8.02 15.00
C PHE A 91 -24.93 -9.11 14.03
N ARG A 92 -24.18 -9.33 12.95
CA ARG A 92 -24.54 -10.22 11.84
C ARG A 92 -23.59 -11.41 11.82
N SER A 93 -24.13 -12.63 11.84
CA SER A 93 -23.33 -13.86 11.69
C SER A 93 -23.18 -14.25 10.22
N LEU A 94 -21.97 -14.67 9.85
CA LEU A 94 -21.59 -15.07 8.50
C LEU A 94 -21.08 -16.52 8.53
N THR A 95 -21.94 -17.46 8.14
CA THR A 95 -21.60 -18.89 8.09
C THR A 95 -20.74 -19.19 6.86
N GLY A 96 -19.67 -19.98 7.03
CA GLY A 96 -18.81 -20.41 5.92
C GLY A 96 -17.84 -19.34 5.41
N VAL A 97 -17.73 -18.21 6.12
CA VAL A 97 -16.81 -17.12 5.81
C VAL A 97 -15.56 -17.24 6.68
N GLN A 98 -14.39 -17.17 6.05
CA GLN A 98 -13.10 -17.13 6.74
C GLN A 98 -12.55 -15.70 6.63
N PRO A 99 -12.44 -14.95 7.73
CA PRO A 99 -11.83 -13.63 7.69
C PRO A 99 -10.30 -13.73 7.72
N THR A 100 -9.65 -12.57 7.63
CA THR A 100 -8.19 -12.39 7.76
C THR A 100 -7.61 -13.20 8.93
N MET A 101 -6.43 -13.77 8.74
CA MET A 101 -5.68 -14.44 9.80
C MET A 101 -5.13 -13.40 10.77
N THR A 102 -5.32 -13.63 12.06
CA THR A 102 -4.84 -12.75 13.12
C THR A 102 -3.37 -13.03 13.44
N VAL A 103 -2.64 -12.03 13.92
CA VAL A 103 -1.19 -12.14 14.19
C VAL A 103 -0.87 -13.25 15.21
N ASP A 104 -1.74 -13.47 16.20
CA ASP A 104 -1.54 -14.57 17.14
C ASP A 104 -1.80 -15.95 16.53
N GLU A 105 -2.65 -16.06 15.50
CA GLU A 105 -2.80 -17.31 14.74
C GLU A 105 -1.49 -17.71 14.04
N GLN A 106 -0.67 -16.76 13.58
CA GLN A 106 0.65 -17.05 12.99
C GLN A 106 1.57 -17.73 14.02
N VAL A 107 1.71 -17.11 15.20
CA VAL A 107 2.54 -17.63 16.29
C VAL A 107 1.99 -18.98 16.78
N GLU A 108 0.69 -19.08 17.01
CA GLU A 108 0.05 -20.32 17.45
C GLU A 108 0.21 -21.46 16.42
N CYS A 109 0.13 -21.14 15.12
CA CYS A 109 0.32 -22.11 14.04
C CYS A 109 1.74 -22.66 14.00
N GLU A 110 2.77 -21.79 14.06
CA GLU A 110 4.17 -22.21 14.15
C GLU A 110 4.36 -23.17 15.34
N GLN A 111 3.87 -22.77 16.50
CA GLN A 111 4.00 -23.57 17.72
C GLN A 111 3.26 -24.92 17.64
N ALA A 112 2.10 -24.97 16.98
CA ALA A 112 1.37 -26.20 16.72
C ALA A 112 2.16 -27.14 15.79
N VAL A 113 2.77 -26.60 14.74
CA VAL A 113 3.60 -27.37 13.81
C VAL A 113 4.82 -27.94 14.51
N LEU A 114 5.59 -27.12 15.23
CA LEU A 114 6.80 -27.56 15.93
C LEU A 114 6.54 -28.63 17.01
N ARG A 115 5.37 -28.60 17.65
CA ARG A 115 4.95 -29.62 18.64
C ARG A 115 4.38 -30.89 18.02
N SER A 116 3.95 -30.85 16.76
CA SER A 116 3.25 -31.98 16.13
C SER A 116 4.14 -33.21 15.99
N PRO A 117 3.72 -34.38 16.51
CA PRO A 117 4.42 -35.64 16.26
C PRO A 117 4.53 -35.97 14.77
N LEU A 118 3.47 -35.69 14.00
CA LEU A 118 3.44 -35.91 12.54
C LEU A 118 4.52 -35.09 11.83
N PHE A 119 4.63 -33.81 12.20
CA PHE A 119 5.65 -32.93 11.63
C PHE A 119 7.06 -33.33 12.04
N ARG A 120 7.29 -33.66 13.32
CA ARG A 120 8.61 -34.07 13.80
C ARG A 120 9.08 -35.37 13.15
N GLU A 121 8.17 -36.27 12.81
CA GLU A 121 8.48 -37.51 12.09
C GLU A 121 8.88 -37.23 10.63
N ALA A 122 8.10 -36.40 9.92
CA ALA A 122 8.41 -35.97 8.55
C ALA A 122 9.73 -35.17 8.50
N LEU A 123 9.92 -34.24 9.43
CA LEU A 123 11.15 -33.47 9.57
C LEU A 123 12.36 -34.39 9.75
N ARG A 124 12.26 -35.42 10.60
CA ARG A 124 13.35 -36.39 10.78
C ARG A 124 13.68 -37.15 9.49
N ARG A 125 12.67 -37.51 8.69
CA ARG A 125 12.88 -38.18 7.40
C ARG A 125 13.56 -37.28 6.38
N HIS A 126 13.19 -36.00 6.33
CA HIS A 126 13.64 -35.06 5.30
C HIS A 126 14.91 -34.29 5.66
N ALA A 127 15.12 -33.98 6.95
CA ALA A 127 16.22 -33.15 7.43
C ALA A 127 17.15 -33.86 8.42
N GLY A 128 16.82 -35.08 8.84
CA GLY A 128 17.54 -35.77 9.91
C GLY A 128 17.19 -35.24 11.30
N ASP A 129 18.05 -35.52 12.28
CA ASP A 129 17.86 -35.05 13.66
C ASP A 129 18.36 -33.61 13.79
N VAL A 130 17.44 -32.65 13.61
CA VAL A 130 17.70 -31.22 13.71
C VAL A 130 17.09 -30.64 14.98
N ASP A 131 17.67 -29.56 15.49
CA ASP A 131 17.09 -28.81 16.61
C ASP A 131 15.78 -28.13 16.15
N PRO A 132 14.61 -28.46 16.73
CA PRO A 132 13.35 -27.81 16.39
C PRO A 132 13.36 -26.29 16.61
N ALA A 133 14.22 -25.77 17.51
CA ALA A 133 14.34 -24.33 17.72
C ALA A 133 14.94 -23.58 16.51
N LEU A 134 15.59 -24.30 15.60
CA LEU A 134 16.13 -23.75 14.36
C LEU A 134 15.16 -23.84 13.19
N VAL A 135 14.03 -24.54 13.35
CA VAL A 135 12.98 -24.60 12.33
C VAL A 135 12.11 -23.36 12.43
N MET A 136 11.93 -22.68 11.29
CA MET A 136 11.03 -21.54 11.15
C MET A 136 9.80 -21.99 10.36
N VAL A 137 8.61 -21.56 10.79
CA VAL A 137 7.35 -21.94 10.15
C VAL A 137 6.52 -20.69 9.89
N ASP A 138 6.35 -20.35 8.63
CA ASP A 138 5.56 -19.19 8.21
C ASP A 138 4.13 -19.61 7.90
N ILE A 139 3.15 -18.87 8.41
CA ILE A 139 1.75 -19.17 8.16
C ILE A 139 1.43 -18.80 6.71
N TRP A 140 0.94 -19.79 5.96
CA TRP A 140 0.57 -19.59 4.56
C TRP A 140 -0.91 -19.86 4.36
N SER A 141 -1.61 -18.93 3.73
CA SER A 141 -3.03 -19.07 3.44
C SER A 141 -3.27 -20.32 2.58
N ALA A 142 -4.35 -21.03 2.87
CA ALA A 142 -4.61 -22.32 2.25
C ALA A 142 -5.18 -22.22 0.83
N GLY A 143 -5.80 -21.09 0.48
CA GLY A 143 -6.64 -20.94 -0.72
C GLY A 143 -7.93 -21.79 -0.65
N ASN A 144 -8.66 -21.86 -1.76
CA ASN A 144 -9.83 -22.73 -1.90
C ASN A 144 -9.76 -23.47 -3.24
N TYR A 145 -9.73 -24.80 -3.18
CA TYR A 145 -9.62 -25.68 -4.34
C TYR A 145 -10.86 -26.56 -4.52
N GLY A 146 -11.96 -26.18 -3.86
CA GLY A 146 -13.26 -26.82 -3.98
C GLY A 146 -13.43 -28.11 -3.19
N SER A 147 -12.45 -28.50 -2.36
CA SER A 147 -12.57 -29.67 -1.49
C SER A 147 -13.55 -29.42 -0.34
N GLU A 148 -14.07 -30.48 0.27
CA GLU A 148 -14.91 -30.36 1.48
C GLU A 148 -14.12 -29.74 2.64
N GLU A 149 -12.83 -30.08 2.74
CA GLU A 149 -11.91 -29.52 3.73
C GLU A 149 -11.80 -27.99 3.59
N ASP A 150 -11.56 -27.48 2.38
CA ASP A 150 -11.43 -26.03 2.12
C ASP A 150 -12.70 -25.24 2.47
N ARG A 151 -13.86 -25.90 2.49
CA ARG A 151 -15.17 -25.29 2.77
C ARG A 151 -15.58 -25.36 4.23
N THR A 152 -15.05 -26.31 4.99
CA THR A 152 -15.54 -26.64 6.33
C THR A 152 -14.53 -26.33 7.43
N LEU A 153 -13.23 -26.30 7.11
CA LEU A 153 -12.17 -25.99 8.05
C LEU A 153 -11.58 -24.59 7.80
N ARG A 154 -11.00 -24.00 8.84
CA ARG A 154 -10.13 -22.83 8.72
C ARG A 154 -8.69 -23.32 8.61
N LEU A 155 -8.06 -23.16 7.46
CA LEU A 155 -6.83 -23.86 7.10
C LEU A 155 -5.64 -22.90 6.91
N ALA A 156 -4.47 -23.37 7.34
CA ALA A 156 -3.18 -22.89 6.85
C ALA A 156 -2.37 -24.03 6.23
N ARG A 157 -1.49 -23.68 5.28
CA ARG A 157 -0.53 -24.60 4.64
C ARG A 157 0.90 -24.05 4.77
N PRO A 158 1.47 -24.05 5.99
CA PRO A 158 2.73 -23.35 6.28
C PRO A 158 3.91 -23.72 5.36
N LEU A 159 4.84 -22.77 5.21
CA LEU A 159 6.16 -23.01 4.64
C LEU A 159 7.15 -23.21 5.79
N CYS A 160 8.09 -24.14 5.60
CA CYS A 160 9.06 -24.52 6.64
C CYS A 160 10.48 -24.24 6.14
N PHE A 161 11.31 -23.73 7.04
CA PHE A 161 12.70 -23.39 6.76
C PHE A 161 13.60 -23.87 7.89
N LEU A 162 14.89 -24.09 7.59
CA LEU A 162 15.86 -24.52 8.60
C LEU A 162 17.00 -23.51 8.72
N ARG A 163 17.11 -22.89 9.87
CA ARG A 163 18.24 -22.04 10.23
C ARG A 163 19.46 -22.87 10.63
N ARG A 164 20.67 -22.32 10.45
CA ARG A 164 21.92 -22.89 11.00
C ARG A 164 22.18 -22.44 12.42
N ASP A 165 21.72 -21.24 12.76
CA ASP A 165 21.79 -20.65 14.11
C ASP A 165 20.59 -19.72 14.32
N ALA A 166 20.36 -19.27 15.56
CA ALA A 166 19.17 -18.48 15.93
C ALA A 166 19.03 -17.12 15.21
N THR A 167 20.07 -16.64 14.52
CA THR A 167 20.08 -15.36 13.80
C THR A 167 20.33 -15.55 12.30
N ASP A 168 20.23 -16.79 11.81
CA ASP A 168 20.41 -17.13 10.41
C ASP A 168 19.21 -16.71 9.54
N ASN A 169 19.47 -16.43 8.27
CA ASN A 169 18.44 -16.20 7.27
C ASN A 169 17.77 -17.54 6.90
N GLY A 170 16.69 -17.89 7.61
CA GLY A 170 15.94 -19.12 7.38
C GLY A 170 15.44 -19.26 5.94
N TYR A 171 15.00 -18.16 5.32
CA TYR A 171 14.47 -18.14 3.96
C TYR A 171 15.44 -18.66 2.89
N ALA A 172 16.76 -18.57 3.13
CA ALA A 172 17.78 -19.13 2.24
C ALA A 172 17.83 -20.67 2.25
N ARG A 173 17.16 -21.31 3.22
CA ARG A 173 17.24 -22.75 3.50
C ARG A 173 15.84 -23.38 3.64
N PRO A 174 15.03 -23.37 2.56
CA PRO A 174 13.72 -24.00 2.58
C PRO A 174 13.81 -25.51 2.86
N LEU A 175 12.94 -25.99 3.74
CA LEU A 175 12.69 -27.42 3.95
C LEU A 175 11.74 -27.91 2.85
N GLU A 176 12.28 -27.97 1.64
CA GLU A 176 11.54 -28.37 0.45
C GLU A 176 11.05 -29.83 0.58
N GLY A 177 9.80 -30.06 0.14
CA GLY A 177 9.19 -31.38 0.15
C GLY A 177 8.37 -31.76 1.39
N ILE A 178 8.26 -30.91 2.41
CA ILE A 178 7.29 -31.12 3.50
C ILE A 178 6.35 -29.92 3.63
N ARG A 179 5.04 -30.19 3.75
CA ARG A 179 4.00 -29.15 3.91
C ARG A 179 2.98 -29.56 4.96
N PRO A 180 3.08 -29.00 6.19
CA PRO A 180 2.03 -29.16 7.18
C PRO A 180 0.70 -28.60 6.66
N VAL A 181 -0.40 -29.24 7.04
CA VAL A 181 -1.74 -28.68 6.91
C VAL A 181 -2.31 -28.55 8.30
N VAL A 182 -2.76 -27.35 8.64
CA VAL A 182 -3.15 -26.98 10.01
C VAL A 182 -4.60 -26.54 10.01
N ASP A 183 -5.39 -27.12 10.91
CA ASP A 183 -6.69 -26.57 11.30
C ASP A 183 -6.45 -25.47 12.35
N LEU A 184 -6.67 -24.22 11.96
CA LEU A 184 -6.44 -23.04 12.80
C LEU A 184 -7.50 -22.88 13.91
N ASN A 185 -8.67 -23.51 13.80
CA ASN A 185 -9.64 -23.50 14.90
C ASN A 185 -9.18 -24.40 16.05
N ARG A 186 -8.60 -25.55 15.70
CA ARG A 186 -8.09 -26.53 16.67
C ARG A 186 -6.62 -26.29 17.05
N MET A 187 -5.90 -25.47 16.27
CA MET A 187 -4.45 -25.34 16.29
C MET A 187 -3.74 -26.69 16.27
N GLU A 188 -4.13 -27.52 15.30
CA GLU A 188 -3.68 -28.90 15.16
C GLU A 188 -3.18 -29.19 13.73
N VAL A 189 -2.02 -29.84 13.63
CA VAL A 189 -1.54 -30.38 12.35
C VAL A 189 -2.35 -31.63 12.02
N ILE A 190 -3.23 -31.53 11.03
CA ILE A 190 -4.12 -32.63 10.62
C ILE A 190 -3.43 -33.62 9.67
N ARG A 191 -2.43 -33.15 8.91
CA ARG A 191 -1.51 -34.00 8.12
C ARG A 191 -0.24 -33.24 7.76
N VAL A 192 0.76 -33.97 7.30
CA VAL A 192 1.93 -33.42 6.61
C VAL A 192 1.95 -33.99 5.20
N GLU A 193 1.86 -33.12 4.20
CA GLU A 193 2.02 -33.48 2.79
C GLU A 193 3.53 -33.61 2.52
N GLU A 194 4.00 -34.84 2.25
CA GLU A 194 5.39 -35.13 1.91
C GLU A 194 5.52 -35.34 0.39
N HIS A 195 6.41 -34.58 -0.21
CA HIS A 195 6.77 -34.65 -1.61
C HIS A 195 8.24 -34.99 -1.67
N GLY A 196 8.60 -36.13 -2.28
CA GLY A 196 9.96 -36.56 -2.61
C GLY A 196 11.04 -36.26 -1.56
N SER A 197 12.27 -36.01 -1.99
CA SER A 197 13.37 -35.61 -1.11
C SER A 197 14.21 -34.56 -1.82
N TRP A 198 14.47 -33.46 -1.14
CA TRP A 198 15.20 -32.32 -1.66
C TRP A 198 16.39 -32.00 -0.77
N PRO A 199 17.51 -31.52 -1.35
CA PRO A 199 18.65 -31.10 -0.56
C PRO A 199 18.30 -29.87 0.28
N ILE A 200 18.85 -29.77 1.49
CA ILE A 200 18.79 -28.54 2.27
C ILE A 200 19.98 -27.67 1.82
N PRO A 201 19.76 -26.44 1.33
CA PRO A 201 20.85 -25.55 0.95
C PRO A 201 21.87 -25.34 2.09
N GLU A 202 23.17 -25.39 1.76
CA GLU A 202 24.24 -25.31 2.77
C GLU A 202 24.59 -23.87 3.18
N SER A 203 24.45 -22.93 2.24
CA SER A 203 24.80 -21.53 2.46
C SER A 203 23.71 -20.81 3.27
N SER A 204 24.11 -20.04 4.27
CA SER A 204 23.19 -19.15 5.00
C SER A 204 22.79 -17.90 4.24
N CYS A 205 23.68 -17.40 3.36
CA CYS A 205 23.57 -16.11 2.67
C CYS A 205 22.93 -15.00 3.52
N HIS A 206 23.71 -14.49 4.48
CA HIS A 206 23.28 -13.42 5.38
C HIS A 206 23.27 -12.07 4.67
N TYR A 207 22.36 -11.19 5.07
CA TYR A 207 22.31 -9.78 4.69
C TYR A 207 22.51 -8.82 5.88
N ALA A 208 22.42 -9.33 7.12
CA ALA A 208 22.59 -8.52 8.33
C ALA A 208 23.99 -7.90 8.39
N ALA A 209 24.07 -6.60 8.67
CA ALA A 209 25.33 -5.85 8.69
C ALA A 209 26.41 -6.49 9.59
N SER A 210 26.02 -7.07 10.73
CA SER A 210 26.92 -7.77 11.66
C SER A 210 27.56 -9.04 11.09
N ARG A 211 27.04 -9.56 9.97
CA ARG A 211 27.50 -10.78 9.30
C ARG A 211 28.12 -10.53 7.92
N ILE A 212 28.22 -9.27 7.49
CA ILE A 212 28.89 -8.87 6.25
C ILE A 212 30.30 -8.35 6.58
N PRO A 213 31.38 -9.10 6.30
CA PRO A 213 32.74 -8.74 6.73
C PRO A 213 33.30 -7.50 6.02
N ASP A 214 32.99 -7.32 4.73
CA ASP A 214 33.55 -6.28 3.88
C ASP A 214 32.48 -5.27 3.43
N GLN A 215 32.23 -4.26 4.27
CA GLN A 215 31.33 -3.16 3.93
C GLN A 215 32.07 -2.03 3.20
N ARG A 216 31.36 -1.33 2.30
CA ARG A 216 31.88 -0.15 1.60
C ARG A 216 32.18 0.98 2.59
N ARG A 217 33.30 1.68 2.39
CA ARG A 217 33.78 2.75 3.29
C ARG A 217 33.77 4.14 2.67
N ASP A 218 33.36 4.25 1.41
CA ASP A 218 33.38 5.46 0.58
C ASP A 218 32.01 6.15 0.46
N ILE A 219 30.99 5.65 1.17
CA ILE A 219 29.66 6.28 1.26
C ILE A 219 29.77 7.50 2.17
N LYS A 220 29.69 8.70 1.57
CA LYS A 220 29.69 9.98 2.28
C LYS A 220 28.28 10.31 2.77
N ALA A 221 28.18 10.92 3.94
CA ALA A 221 26.91 11.35 4.51
C ALA A 221 26.19 12.40 3.63
N ILE A 222 24.86 12.31 3.60
CA ILE A 222 23.97 13.30 2.98
C ILE A 222 22.98 13.75 4.06
N ASP A 223 23.08 15.01 4.45
CA ASP A 223 22.18 15.61 5.45
C ASP A 223 21.09 16.43 4.75
N ILE A 224 19.83 16.04 4.97
CA ILE A 224 18.65 16.76 4.49
C ILE A 224 18.03 17.47 5.70
N THR A 225 18.07 18.80 5.70
CA THR A 225 17.56 19.60 6.82
C THR A 225 16.64 20.72 6.34
N GLN A 226 15.67 21.10 7.18
CA GLN A 226 14.78 22.24 6.97
C GLN A 226 14.95 23.25 8.12
N PRO A 227 15.85 24.24 7.98
CA PRO A 227 16.19 25.16 9.09
C PRO A 227 15.03 25.99 9.63
N GLN A 228 13.95 26.14 8.87
CA GLN A 228 12.73 26.87 9.24
C GLN A 228 11.56 25.94 9.57
N GLY A 229 11.81 24.64 9.71
CA GLY A 229 10.76 23.63 9.82
C GLY A 229 10.13 23.26 8.46
N PRO A 230 9.14 22.37 8.47
CA PRO A 230 8.44 21.91 7.29
C PRO A 230 7.43 22.95 6.81
N SER A 231 7.06 22.89 5.53
CA SER A 231 6.06 23.76 4.90
C SER A 231 4.64 23.20 4.98
N PHE A 232 4.46 22.08 5.68
CA PHE A 232 3.15 21.48 5.97
C PHE A 232 2.75 21.76 7.42
N THR A 233 1.45 21.78 7.69
CA THR A 233 0.90 21.73 9.04
C THR A 233 0.07 20.47 9.22
N VAL A 234 -0.03 20.00 10.47
CA VAL A 234 -0.83 18.85 10.85
C VAL A 234 -1.69 19.20 12.05
N GLU A 235 -3.00 19.05 11.90
CA GLU A 235 -4.00 19.20 12.96
C GLU A 235 -4.78 17.89 13.09
N GLY A 236 -4.50 17.11 14.15
CA GLY A 236 -5.00 15.74 14.26
C GLY A 236 -4.48 14.87 13.12
N ARG A 237 -5.36 14.45 12.22
CA ARG A 237 -4.99 13.78 10.95
C ARG A 237 -5.13 14.65 9.70
N THR A 238 -5.56 15.91 9.84
CA THR A 238 -5.68 16.82 8.71
C THR A 238 -4.33 17.44 8.39
N VAL A 239 -3.92 17.34 7.14
CA VAL A 239 -2.66 17.86 6.61
C VAL A 239 -2.95 19.00 5.66
N THR A 240 -2.24 20.12 5.81
CA THR A 240 -2.22 21.18 4.79
C THR A 240 -0.80 21.42 4.30
N TRP A 241 -0.62 21.54 2.98
CA TRP A 241 0.69 21.76 2.36
C TRP A 241 0.54 22.32 0.95
N GLN A 242 1.15 23.47 0.64
CA GLN A 242 1.24 24.01 -0.72
C GLN A 242 -0.10 23.93 -1.50
N ASN A 243 -1.16 24.53 -0.93
CA ASN A 243 -2.55 24.51 -1.39
C ASN A 243 -3.31 23.18 -1.24
N TRP A 244 -2.65 22.07 -0.94
CA TRP A 244 -3.33 20.81 -0.62
C TRP A 244 -3.93 20.81 0.77
N THR A 245 -5.09 20.16 0.91
CA THR A 245 -5.65 19.73 2.19
C THR A 245 -6.14 18.28 2.05
N LEU A 246 -5.82 17.43 3.03
CA LEU A 246 -6.28 16.05 3.08
C LEU A 246 -6.30 15.50 4.51
N VAL A 247 -6.91 14.34 4.71
CA VAL A 247 -6.95 13.63 5.99
C VAL A 247 -6.26 12.27 5.85
N VAL A 248 -5.30 12.00 6.74
CA VAL A 248 -4.53 10.74 6.75
C VAL A 248 -5.26 9.70 7.60
N GLY A 249 -5.72 8.63 6.97
CA GLY A 249 -6.38 7.51 7.61
C GLY A 249 -5.46 6.29 7.76
N PHE A 250 -5.91 5.33 8.57
CA PHE A 250 -5.25 4.04 8.76
C PHE A 250 -6.26 3.00 9.24
N ASN A 251 -6.17 1.75 8.77
CA ASN A 251 -6.90 0.62 9.35
C ASN A 251 -6.13 -0.70 9.21
N ALA A 252 -6.53 -1.72 9.98
CA ALA A 252 -5.89 -3.02 10.05
C ALA A 252 -5.77 -3.75 8.69
N ARG A 253 -6.73 -3.55 7.78
CA ARG A 253 -6.77 -4.25 6.49
C ARG A 253 -5.96 -3.53 5.42
N GLU A 254 -6.33 -2.31 5.07
CA GLU A 254 -5.74 -1.55 3.96
C GLU A 254 -4.41 -0.88 4.33
N GLY A 255 -4.17 -0.64 5.62
CA GLY A 255 -3.06 0.20 6.08
C GLY A 255 -3.35 1.68 5.81
N LEU A 256 -2.40 2.39 5.21
CA LEU A 256 -2.48 3.81 4.89
C LEU A 256 -3.64 4.10 3.91
N THR A 257 -4.50 5.05 4.27
CA THR A 257 -5.59 5.57 3.43
C THR A 257 -5.52 7.09 3.40
N LEU A 258 -5.86 7.72 2.26
CA LEU A 258 -5.96 9.17 2.15
C LEU A 258 -7.42 9.57 1.88
N HIS A 259 -7.87 10.63 2.55
CA HIS A 259 -9.26 11.05 2.52
C HIS A 259 -9.37 12.55 2.24
N HIS A 260 -10.49 12.95 1.65
CA HIS A 260 -10.91 14.34 1.47
C HIS A 260 -9.80 15.23 0.88
N ILE A 261 -9.15 14.73 -0.19
CA ILE A 261 -8.04 15.39 -0.88
C ILE A 261 -8.59 16.53 -1.73
N ARG A 262 -8.18 17.74 -1.38
CA ARG A 262 -8.65 19.00 -1.96
C ARG A 262 -7.48 19.92 -2.28
N TYR A 263 -7.71 20.86 -3.18
CA TYR A 263 -6.74 21.86 -3.59
C TYR A 263 -7.35 23.27 -3.54
N ARG A 264 -6.66 24.20 -2.89
CA ARG A 264 -7.05 25.61 -2.83
C ARG A 264 -6.64 26.35 -4.09
N ASP A 265 -7.61 26.79 -4.89
CA ASP A 265 -7.40 27.51 -6.15
C ASP A 265 -8.36 28.71 -6.26
N GLY A 266 -7.81 29.90 -6.51
CA GLY A 266 -8.60 31.13 -6.62
C GLY A 266 -9.43 31.45 -5.37
N GLY A 267 -8.94 31.06 -4.18
CA GLY A 267 -9.65 31.24 -2.90
C GLY A 267 -10.77 30.21 -2.63
N ARG A 268 -11.00 29.26 -3.55
CA ARG A 268 -11.94 28.15 -3.37
C ARG A 268 -11.20 26.89 -2.98
N ASP A 269 -11.81 26.09 -2.12
CA ASP A 269 -11.34 24.75 -1.80
C ASP A 269 -12.02 23.74 -2.73
N ARG A 270 -11.25 23.09 -3.59
CA ARG A 270 -11.76 22.30 -4.71
C ARG A 270 -11.48 20.82 -4.50
N SER A 271 -12.53 20.00 -4.51
CA SER A 271 -12.41 18.56 -4.29
C SER A 271 -11.83 17.82 -5.49
N ILE A 272 -11.05 16.76 -5.21
CA ILE A 272 -10.37 15.95 -6.23
C ILE A 272 -10.63 14.46 -5.97
N LEU A 273 -10.29 13.96 -4.79
CA LEU A 273 -10.52 12.59 -4.37
C LEU A 273 -11.15 12.58 -2.97
N TYR A 274 -12.28 11.91 -2.83
CA TYR A 274 -12.88 11.67 -1.52
C TYR A 274 -12.07 10.64 -0.72
N ARG A 275 -11.58 9.59 -1.38
CA ARG A 275 -10.83 8.49 -0.75
C ARG A 275 -9.87 7.83 -1.74
N ALA A 276 -8.66 7.50 -1.28
CA ALA A 276 -7.67 6.73 -2.01
C ALA A 276 -7.05 5.65 -1.11
N SER A 277 -7.07 4.39 -1.56
CA SER A 277 -6.54 3.26 -0.77
C SER A 277 -6.09 2.08 -1.63
N LEU A 278 -5.21 1.25 -1.06
CA LEU A 278 -4.98 -0.12 -1.53
C LEU A 278 -6.11 -1.02 -1.00
N THR A 279 -6.80 -1.74 -1.88
CA THR A 279 -7.95 -2.57 -1.48
C THR A 279 -7.71 -4.05 -1.58
N GLU A 280 -6.77 -4.46 -2.43
CA GLU A 280 -6.29 -5.84 -2.46
C GLU A 280 -4.90 -5.92 -3.07
N MET A 281 -4.19 -6.99 -2.74
CA MET A 281 -3.01 -7.44 -3.46
C MET A 281 -3.07 -8.97 -3.59
N VAL A 282 -2.65 -9.54 -4.72
CA VAL A 282 -2.44 -10.99 -4.84
C VAL A 282 -1.07 -11.33 -5.41
N VAL A 283 -0.39 -12.31 -4.80
CA VAL A 283 0.94 -12.79 -5.20
C VAL A 283 0.90 -14.25 -5.69
N PRO A 284 0.47 -14.51 -6.95
CA PRO A 284 0.42 -15.86 -7.49
C PRO A 284 1.80 -16.36 -7.96
N TYR A 285 2.16 -17.57 -7.56
CA TYR A 285 3.36 -18.28 -8.03
C TYR A 285 3.07 -19.11 -9.28
N GLY A 286 3.99 -19.05 -10.24
CA GLY A 286 3.87 -19.64 -11.58
C GLY A 286 4.48 -21.03 -11.74
N ASP A 287 4.86 -21.70 -10.65
CA ASP A 287 5.44 -23.04 -10.68
C ASP A 287 4.38 -24.09 -10.28
N PRO A 288 4.08 -25.09 -11.15
CA PRO A 288 3.11 -26.15 -10.88
C PRO A 288 3.64 -27.22 -9.92
N GLY A 289 4.89 -27.12 -9.45
CA GLY A 289 5.46 -28.02 -8.45
C GLY A 289 4.59 -28.09 -7.18
N PRO A 290 4.53 -29.23 -6.50
CA PRO A 290 3.56 -29.48 -5.43
C PRO A 290 3.67 -28.51 -4.25
N THR A 291 4.86 -27.98 -3.99
CA THR A 291 5.10 -26.97 -2.95
C THR A 291 4.82 -25.54 -3.42
N GLN A 292 4.78 -25.27 -4.72
CA GLN A 292 4.60 -23.92 -5.23
C GLN A 292 3.18 -23.64 -5.73
N ALA A 293 2.51 -24.65 -6.30
CA ALA A 293 1.26 -24.51 -7.05
C ALA A 293 0.09 -23.88 -6.27
N ARG A 294 0.13 -23.91 -4.93
CA ARG A 294 -0.91 -23.35 -4.07
C ARG A 294 -0.60 -21.95 -3.52
N LYS A 295 0.60 -21.43 -3.74
CA LYS A 295 1.02 -20.12 -3.21
C LYS A 295 0.40 -18.98 -4.01
N ASN A 296 -0.61 -18.35 -3.43
CA ASN A 296 -1.34 -17.22 -4.00
C ASN A 296 -1.87 -16.34 -2.87
N ALA A 297 -0.97 -15.64 -2.17
CA ALA A 297 -1.31 -14.85 -0.99
C ALA A 297 -2.12 -13.61 -1.38
N PHE A 298 -3.22 -13.36 -0.69
CA PHE A 298 -4.01 -12.13 -0.81
C PHE A 298 -3.65 -11.19 0.36
N ASP A 299 -2.50 -10.54 0.28
CA ASP A 299 -1.85 -9.91 1.44
C ASP A 299 -2.76 -8.96 2.22
N VAL A 300 -3.58 -8.17 1.52
CA VAL A 300 -4.48 -7.21 2.18
C VAL A 300 -5.62 -7.95 2.88
N GLY A 301 -6.31 -8.87 2.21
CA GLY A 301 -7.48 -9.53 2.78
C GLY A 301 -7.22 -10.78 3.63
N GLU A 302 -6.11 -11.48 3.45
CA GLU A 302 -5.74 -12.70 4.19
C GLU A 302 -4.85 -12.43 5.40
N TYR A 303 -4.00 -11.40 5.36
CA TYR A 303 -3.05 -11.06 6.44
C TYR A 303 -3.31 -9.69 7.07
N GLY A 304 -3.79 -8.72 6.29
CA GLY A 304 -4.06 -7.36 6.76
C GLY A 304 -2.83 -6.48 6.63
N MET A 305 -2.75 -5.72 5.54
CA MET A 305 -1.61 -4.87 5.22
C MET A 305 -1.30 -3.85 6.33
N GLY A 306 -2.33 -3.35 7.02
CA GLY A 306 -2.16 -2.44 8.16
C GLY A 306 -1.70 -3.12 9.44
N MET A 307 -2.14 -4.36 9.70
CA MET A 307 -1.62 -5.16 10.82
C MET A 307 -0.14 -5.52 10.63
N CYS A 308 0.28 -5.67 9.37
CA CYS A 308 1.66 -5.94 8.96
C CYS A 308 2.55 -4.68 8.89
N ALA A 309 2.04 -3.49 9.22
CA ALA A 309 2.79 -2.24 9.12
C ALA A 309 3.97 -2.20 10.10
N ASN A 310 5.11 -1.67 9.63
CA ASN A 310 6.32 -1.52 10.41
C ASN A 310 6.30 -0.22 11.24
N SER A 311 7.08 -0.20 12.31
CA SER A 311 7.44 1.04 13.01
C SER A 311 8.66 1.68 12.35
N LEU A 312 8.44 2.75 11.60
CA LEU A 312 9.47 3.39 10.79
C LEU A 312 10.44 4.23 11.65
N GLN A 313 11.74 4.14 11.35
CA GLN A 313 12.80 4.80 12.08
C GLN A 313 13.40 6.00 11.33
N LEU A 314 13.65 7.08 12.07
CA LEU A 314 14.27 8.30 11.56
C LEU A 314 15.72 8.05 11.13
N GLY A 315 16.07 8.50 9.93
CA GLY A 315 17.42 8.35 9.36
C GLY A 315 17.69 7.00 8.69
N CYS A 316 16.82 6.00 8.91
CA CYS A 316 16.88 4.69 8.26
C CYS A 316 15.80 4.56 7.19
N ASP A 317 14.53 4.49 7.61
CA ASP A 317 13.39 4.31 6.70
C ASP A 317 12.94 5.64 6.11
N CYS A 318 13.05 6.72 6.90
CA CYS A 318 12.59 8.06 6.53
C CYS A 318 13.68 9.09 6.88
N LEU A 319 14.16 9.83 5.87
CA LEU A 319 15.27 10.79 6.00
C LEU A 319 14.79 12.23 5.81
N GLY A 320 15.29 13.15 6.64
CA GLY A 320 14.95 14.57 6.57
C GLY A 320 14.16 15.04 7.78
N HIS A 321 13.28 16.04 7.59
CA HIS A 321 12.36 16.48 8.62
C HIS A 321 11.07 15.66 8.54
N ILE A 322 10.93 14.67 9.43
CA ILE A 322 9.83 13.70 9.38
C ILE A 322 8.76 14.01 10.43
N HIS A 323 7.51 14.01 10.01
CA HIS A 323 6.35 13.87 10.88
C HIS A 323 5.85 12.43 10.84
N TYR A 324 5.58 11.85 12.01
CA TYR A 324 5.09 10.48 12.12
C TYR A 324 3.65 10.44 12.58
N PHE A 325 2.86 9.52 12.03
CA PHE A 325 1.58 9.12 12.60
C PHE A 325 1.66 7.70 13.15
N ASP A 326 1.24 7.54 14.40
CA ASP A 326 0.97 6.22 14.97
C ASP A 326 -0.31 5.62 14.37
N ALA A 327 -0.43 4.30 14.45
CA ALA A 327 -1.70 3.59 14.25
C ALA A 327 -2.18 3.00 15.58
N ASP A 328 -3.45 3.22 15.91
CA ASP A 328 -4.14 2.55 17.02
C ASP A 328 -5.08 1.48 16.41
N LEU A 329 -4.92 0.24 16.85
CA LEU A 329 -5.63 -0.97 16.41
C LEU A 329 -6.04 -1.79 17.65
N CYS A 330 -6.48 -3.03 17.46
CA CYS A 330 -6.67 -3.99 18.55
C CYS A 330 -6.00 -5.34 18.25
N THR A 331 -5.58 -6.03 19.31
CA THR A 331 -5.19 -7.44 19.24
C THR A 331 -6.42 -8.33 18.99
N SER A 332 -6.19 -9.61 18.73
CA SER A 332 -7.25 -10.63 18.63
C SER A 332 -8.11 -10.75 19.88
N ARG A 333 -7.67 -10.24 21.04
CA ARG A 333 -8.42 -10.25 22.31
C ARG A 333 -9.11 -8.92 22.63
N GLY A 334 -9.07 -7.98 21.67
CA GLY A 334 -9.66 -6.66 21.79
C GLY A 334 -8.85 -5.73 22.70
N GLU A 335 -7.58 -6.04 22.96
CA GLU A 335 -6.70 -5.14 23.71
C GLU A 335 -6.14 -4.07 22.75
N PRO A 336 -5.96 -2.81 23.19
CA PRO A 336 -5.38 -1.77 22.34
C PRO A 336 -3.97 -2.16 21.86
N LEU A 337 -3.74 -2.06 20.55
CA LEU A 337 -2.45 -2.26 19.91
C LEU A 337 -2.02 -0.94 19.27
N LYS A 338 -0.82 -0.47 19.57
CA LYS A 338 -0.24 0.71 18.93
C LYS A 338 0.94 0.30 18.06
N ILE A 339 0.90 0.67 16.79
CA ILE A 339 2.09 0.65 15.91
C ILE A 339 2.63 2.08 15.92
N ALA A 340 3.73 2.29 16.63
CA ALA A 340 4.41 3.57 16.67
C ALA A 340 4.96 3.89 15.27
N ASN A 341 4.92 5.14 14.84
CA ASN A 341 5.53 5.57 13.57
C ASN A 341 5.06 4.74 12.34
N ALA A 342 3.80 4.33 12.31
CA ALA A 342 3.25 3.51 11.23
C ALA A 342 3.27 4.23 9.87
N ILE A 343 3.18 5.56 9.87
CA ILE A 343 3.25 6.39 8.67
C ILE A 343 4.33 7.45 8.85
N CYS A 344 5.17 7.62 7.84
CA CYS A 344 6.04 8.78 7.69
C CYS A 344 5.40 9.82 6.76
N MET A 345 5.58 11.08 7.10
CA MET A 345 5.27 12.20 6.22
C MET A 345 6.39 13.23 6.22
N HIS A 346 6.79 13.67 5.03
CA HIS A 346 7.77 14.74 4.85
C HIS A 346 7.57 15.42 3.50
N GLU A 347 8.21 16.57 3.28
CA GLU A 347 8.34 17.13 1.93
C GLU A 347 9.78 16.96 1.44
N GLU A 348 9.96 16.77 0.15
CA GLU A 348 11.28 16.69 -0.47
C GLU A 348 11.37 17.55 -1.72
N ASP A 349 12.60 17.98 -2.03
CA ASP A 349 12.91 18.62 -3.29
C ASP A 349 12.77 17.60 -4.43
N PHE A 350 12.17 18.04 -5.54
CA PHE A 350 11.97 17.19 -6.72
C PHE A 350 12.48 17.87 -8.01
N GLY A 351 13.65 18.51 -7.93
CA GLY A 351 14.32 19.05 -9.10
C GLY A 351 13.61 20.27 -9.70
N ILE A 352 13.51 20.33 -11.03
CA ILE A 352 12.93 21.46 -11.77
C ILE A 352 11.41 21.25 -11.90
N LEU A 353 10.63 22.25 -11.47
CA LEU A 353 9.18 22.29 -11.66
C LEU A 353 8.82 22.79 -13.06
N TRP A 354 9.32 23.97 -13.40
CA TRP A 354 9.22 24.53 -14.74
C TRP A 354 10.41 25.45 -15.01
N LYS A 355 10.78 25.57 -16.29
CA LYS A 355 11.91 26.39 -16.74
C LYS A 355 11.65 26.91 -18.15
N HIS A 356 12.01 28.16 -18.40
CA HIS A 356 12.08 28.71 -19.75
C HIS A 356 13.28 29.65 -19.90
N THR A 357 13.92 29.60 -21.07
CA THR A 357 14.96 30.57 -21.48
C THR A 357 14.52 31.17 -22.81
N ASP A 358 14.00 32.39 -22.80
CA ASP A 358 13.65 33.09 -24.03
C ASP A 358 14.91 33.70 -24.64
N ARG A 359 15.28 33.27 -25.85
CA ARG A 359 16.42 33.83 -26.59
C ARG A 359 16.31 35.34 -26.86
N ARG A 360 15.10 35.90 -26.78
CA ARG A 360 14.85 37.35 -26.92
C ARG A 360 15.08 38.11 -25.60
N LEU A 361 15.10 37.40 -24.48
CA LEU A 361 15.39 37.90 -23.14
C LEU A 361 16.59 37.12 -22.55
N PRO A 362 17.79 37.25 -23.14
CA PRO A 362 18.94 36.41 -22.82
C PRO A 362 19.38 36.50 -21.34
N ASP A 363 19.11 37.63 -20.69
CA ASP A 363 19.49 37.90 -19.30
C ASP A 363 18.37 37.61 -18.28
N SER A 364 17.28 36.95 -18.70
CA SER A 364 16.13 36.67 -17.83
C SER A 364 15.60 35.23 -17.97
N PRO A 365 16.43 34.20 -17.72
CA PRO A 365 15.94 32.84 -17.66
C PRO A 365 15.08 32.62 -16.41
N GLU A 366 13.94 31.97 -16.58
CA GLU A 366 13.06 31.61 -15.46
C GLU A 366 13.22 30.13 -15.09
N VAL A 367 13.30 29.84 -13.79
CA VAL A 367 13.32 28.49 -13.23
C VAL A 367 12.55 28.47 -11.92
N ARG A 368 11.73 27.45 -11.70
CA ARG A 368 11.18 27.09 -10.38
C ARG A 368 11.57 25.67 -10.03
N ARG A 369 11.83 25.43 -8.75
CA ARG A 369 12.11 24.09 -8.22
C ARG A 369 10.82 23.44 -7.74
N SER A 370 10.73 22.14 -7.93
CA SER A 370 9.58 21.35 -7.50
C SER A 370 9.81 20.86 -6.08
N ARG A 371 8.70 20.66 -5.37
CA ARG A 371 8.64 19.83 -4.18
C ARG A 371 7.46 18.89 -4.28
N ARG A 372 7.55 17.79 -3.53
CA ARG A 372 6.42 16.90 -3.30
C ARG A 372 6.28 16.60 -1.81
N LEU A 373 5.04 16.50 -1.34
CA LEU A 373 4.72 15.90 -0.05
C LEU A 373 4.69 14.39 -0.22
N VAL A 374 5.40 13.68 0.64
CA VAL A 374 5.48 12.22 0.69
C VAL A 374 4.70 11.75 1.92
N ILE A 375 3.78 10.81 1.74
CA ILE A 375 3.06 10.12 2.82
C ILE A 375 3.20 8.63 2.57
N SER A 376 3.85 7.91 3.50
CA SER A 376 4.22 6.51 3.25
C SER A 376 4.08 5.60 4.45
N SER A 377 3.77 4.34 4.18
CA SER A 377 3.78 3.22 5.14
C SER A 377 4.55 2.06 4.52
N VAL A 378 5.25 1.28 5.35
CA VAL A 378 5.91 0.04 4.93
C VAL A 378 5.31 -1.11 5.71
N SER A 379 5.03 -2.22 5.03
CA SER A 379 4.47 -3.42 5.64
C SER A 379 5.28 -4.64 5.26
N THR A 380 5.46 -5.56 6.23
CA THR A 380 6.15 -6.85 6.04
C THR A 380 5.12 -7.97 6.08
N VAL A 381 5.00 -8.71 4.98
CA VAL A 381 4.15 -9.90 4.89
C VAL A 381 5.06 -11.09 4.66
N GLU A 382 5.36 -11.80 5.75
CA GLU A 382 6.34 -12.87 5.80
C GLU A 382 7.68 -12.44 5.14
N ASN A 383 8.00 -12.97 3.97
CA ASN A 383 9.26 -12.75 3.29
C ASN A 383 9.34 -11.43 2.49
N TYR A 384 8.22 -10.74 2.22
CA TYR A 384 8.21 -9.52 1.41
C TYR A 384 8.02 -8.27 2.25
N GLU A 385 8.63 -7.17 1.79
CA GLU A 385 8.27 -5.82 2.23
C GLU A 385 7.71 -4.97 1.09
N TYR A 386 6.64 -4.25 1.41
CA TYR A 386 5.96 -3.33 0.51
C TYR A 386 5.91 -1.94 1.12
N GLY A 387 6.50 -0.96 0.44
CA GLY A 387 6.35 0.45 0.76
C GLY A 387 5.32 1.11 -0.13
N PHE A 388 4.28 1.72 0.44
CA PHE A 388 3.24 2.45 -0.29
C PHE A 388 3.46 3.95 -0.11
N PHE A 389 3.87 4.64 -1.18
CA PHE A 389 4.23 6.05 -1.16
C PHE A 389 3.23 6.87 -1.98
N TRP A 390 2.46 7.71 -1.29
CA TRP A 390 1.65 8.73 -1.92
C TRP A 390 2.43 10.03 -2.03
N TYR A 391 2.39 10.63 -3.22
CA TYR A 391 3.03 11.92 -3.49
C TYR A 391 2.02 12.95 -3.95
N LEU A 392 2.04 14.15 -3.36
CA LEU A 392 1.30 15.32 -3.83
C LEU A 392 2.29 16.38 -4.29
N TYR A 393 2.08 16.95 -5.47
CA TYR A 393 3.02 17.89 -6.11
C TYR A 393 2.46 19.31 -6.15
N GLN A 394 3.35 20.31 -6.22
CA GLN A 394 2.95 21.72 -6.32
C GLN A 394 2.17 22.03 -7.61
N ASP A 395 2.34 21.25 -8.69
CA ASP A 395 1.62 21.39 -9.95
C ASP A 395 0.24 20.70 -9.97
N GLY A 396 -0.22 20.19 -8.82
CA GLY A 396 -1.51 19.51 -8.69
C GLY A 396 -1.46 18.01 -8.99
N ASN A 397 -0.31 17.43 -9.33
CA ASN A 397 -0.25 15.98 -9.54
C ASN A 397 -0.42 15.20 -8.21
N ILE A 398 -0.99 14.00 -8.32
CA ILE A 398 -1.05 12.99 -7.25
C ILE A 398 -0.44 11.70 -7.80
N GLN A 399 0.46 11.04 -7.09
CA GLN A 399 1.08 9.80 -7.53
C GLN A 399 1.03 8.76 -6.42
N LEU A 400 0.83 7.49 -6.79
CA LEU A 400 1.19 6.35 -5.96
C LEU A 400 2.43 5.68 -6.55
N GLU A 401 3.39 5.36 -5.71
CA GLU A 401 4.51 4.48 -6.01
C GLU A 401 4.56 3.37 -4.95
N VAL A 402 4.56 2.13 -5.40
CA VAL A 402 4.78 0.94 -4.59
C VAL A 402 6.23 0.50 -4.78
N LYS A 403 6.91 0.30 -3.65
CA LYS A 403 8.29 -0.18 -3.57
C LYS A 403 8.26 -1.61 -3.05
N LEU A 404 8.71 -2.57 -3.87
CA LEU A 404 8.79 -3.98 -3.51
C LEU A 404 10.23 -4.31 -3.16
N THR A 405 10.48 -4.92 -2.01
CA THR A 405 11.80 -5.42 -1.59
C THR A 405 11.63 -6.68 -0.73
N GLY A 406 12.68 -7.08 -0.03
CA GLY A 406 12.65 -8.24 0.86
C GLY A 406 13.27 -9.47 0.29
N ILE A 407 12.88 -10.61 0.82
CA ILE A 407 13.50 -11.90 0.53
C ILE A 407 12.61 -12.65 -0.45
N LEU A 408 13.21 -13.21 -1.50
CA LEU A 408 12.48 -14.10 -2.41
C LEU A 408 11.89 -15.28 -1.63
N SER A 409 10.68 -15.72 -1.98
CA SER A 409 10.19 -17.00 -1.49
C SER A 409 10.85 -18.14 -2.27
N LEU A 410 11.83 -18.78 -1.64
CA LEU A 410 12.72 -19.74 -2.29
C LEU A 410 12.20 -21.18 -2.21
N GLY A 411 12.67 -22.00 -3.14
CA GLY A 411 12.60 -23.45 -3.08
C GLY A 411 13.99 -24.08 -3.25
N SER A 412 14.05 -25.39 -3.09
CA SER A 412 15.28 -26.17 -3.31
C SER A 412 15.18 -27.05 -4.55
N LEU A 413 16.31 -27.33 -5.20
CA LEU A 413 16.44 -28.28 -6.32
C LEU A 413 17.75 -29.08 -6.22
N PRO A 414 17.79 -30.31 -6.77
CA PRO A 414 19.04 -31.02 -6.99
C PRO A 414 20.04 -30.24 -7.88
N LEU A 415 21.34 -30.51 -7.73
CA LEU A 415 22.35 -29.91 -8.60
C LEU A 415 22.15 -30.35 -10.05
N GLY A 416 22.37 -29.40 -10.98
CA GLY A 416 22.21 -29.62 -12.41
C GLY A 416 20.77 -29.54 -12.92
N THR A 417 19.77 -29.43 -12.04
CA THR A 417 18.39 -29.16 -12.44
C THR A 417 18.25 -27.74 -12.99
N LYS A 418 17.59 -27.58 -14.15
CA LYS A 418 17.24 -26.28 -14.71
C LYS A 418 15.71 -26.08 -14.60
N PRO A 419 15.23 -25.25 -13.66
CA PRO A 419 13.80 -25.03 -13.51
C PRO A 419 13.23 -24.26 -14.71
N PRO A 420 12.14 -24.72 -15.36
CA PRO A 420 11.47 -23.96 -16.41
C PRO A 420 10.57 -22.83 -15.87
N HIS A 421 10.20 -22.87 -14.58
CA HIS A 421 9.27 -21.94 -13.94
C HIS A 421 9.93 -21.08 -12.86
N GLY A 422 11.23 -20.80 -13.01
CA GLY A 422 12.01 -20.03 -12.06
C GLY A 422 13.47 -19.93 -12.49
N VAL A 423 14.31 -19.42 -11.61
CA VAL A 423 15.75 -19.32 -11.83
C VAL A 423 16.51 -19.88 -10.64
N LEU A 424 17.68 -20.50 -10.89
CA LEU A 424 18.63 -20.77 -9.81
C LEU A 424 19.31 -19.45 -9.39
N VAL A 425 19.21 -19.10 -8.11
CA VAL A 425 19.85 -17.89 -7.55
C VAL A 425 21.10 -18.23 -6.73
N ALA A 426 21.22 -19.49 -6.29
CA ALA A 426 22.41 -20.04 -5.66
C ALA A 426 22.48 -21.57 -5.91
N PRO A 427 23.58 -22.27 -5.59
CA PRO A 427 23.60 -23.72 -5.60
C PRO A 427 22.44 -24.31 -4.78
N HIS A 428 21.69 -25.22 -5.36
CA HIS A 428 20.44 -25.80 -4.83
C HIS A 428 19.25 -24.85 -4.67
N VAL A 429 19.45 -23.53 -4.63
CA VAL A 429 18.37 -22.58 -4.34
C VAL A 429 17.81 -22.03 -5.63
N TYR A 430 16.50 -22.18 -5.80
CA TYR A 430 15.77 -21.55 -6.91
C TYR A 430 14.68 -20.62 -6.41
N ALA A 431 14.37 -19.62 -7.20
CA ALA A 431 13.28 -18.70 -6.98
C ALA A 431 12.22 -18.94 -8.08
N PRO A 432 11.00 -19.38 -7.73
CA PRO A 432 9.95 -19.54 -8.71
C PRO A 432 9.47 -18.19 -9.26
N ASN A 433 9.12 -18.18 -10.55
CA ASN A 433 8.49 -17.02 -11.17
C ASN A 433 7.16 -16.72 -10.48
N HIS A 434 6.84 -15.45 -10.28
CA HIS A 434 5.60 -15.03 -9.64
C HIS A 434 5.21 -13.63 -10.11
N GLN A 435 3.98 -13.22 -9.80
CA GLN A 435 3.50 -11.87 -10.10
C GLN A 435 3.03 -11.20 -8.81
N HIS A 436 3.06 -9.87 -8.78
CA HIS A 436 2.50 -9.04 -7.72
C HIS A 436 1.41 -8.18 -8.34
N PHE A 437 0.14 -8.44 -8.06
CA PHE A 437 -0.98 -7.63 -8.54
C PHE A 437 -1.55 -6.80 -7.41
N PHE A 438 -1.64 -5.49 -7.61
CA PHE A 438 -2.22 -4.54 -6.66
C PHE A 438 -3.54 -4.02 -7.21
N ASN A 439 -4.51 -3.75 -6.36
CA ASN A 439 -5.69 -2.99 -6.70
C ASN A 439 -5.84 -1.77 -5.79
N VAL A 440 -6.05 -0.60 -6.39
CA VAL A 440 -6.36 0.63 -5.67
C VAL A 440 -7.77 1.12 -5.98
N ARG A 441 -8.42 1.68 -4.96
CA ARG A 441 -9.72 2.34 -5.04
C ARG A 441 -9.51 3.85 -5.00
N LEU A 442 -9.95 4.53 -6.05
CA LEU A 442 -9.89 5.98 -6.21
C LEU A 442 -11.31 6.53 -6.32
N ASP A 443 -11.83 7.00 -5.19
CA ASP A 443 -13.15 7.61 -5.06
C ASP A 443 -13.06 9.07 -5.52
N PHE A 444 -13.41 9.31 -6.78
CA PHE A 444 -13.26 10.63 -7.38
C PHE A 444 -14.38 11.56 -6.95
N ASP A 445 -14.01 12.82 -6.75
CA ASP A 445 -14.93 13.88 -6.34
C ASP A 445 -14.50 15.20 -6.98
N ILE A 446 -14.26 15.18 -8.30
CA ILE A 446 -13.73 16.31 -9.06
C ILE A 446 -14.71 17.49 -9.00
N ASP A 447 -14.39 18.54 -8.23
CA ASP A 447 -15.32 19.65 -7.94
C ASP A 447 -16.75 19.18 -7.55
N GLY A 448 -16.83 18.05 -6.83
CA GLY A 448 -18.08 17.43 -6.38
C GLY A 448 -18.39 16.09 -7.05
N MET A 449 -19.45 15.45 -6.56
CA MET A 449 -19.67 14.01 -6.74
C MET A 449 -20.12 13.62 -8.14
N ALA A 450 -20.77 14.50 -8.91
CA ALA A 450 -21.28 14.15 -10.23
C ALA A 450 -20.15 14.15 -11.27
N ASN A 451 -19.55 13.00 -11.52
CA ASN A 451 -18.38 12.83 -12.38
C ASN A 451 -18.67 11.82 -13.51
N THR A 452 -17.88 11.91 -14.58
CA THR A 452 -17.89 10.97 -15.70
C THR A 452 -16.47 10.54 -15.99
N VAL A 453 -16.26 9.23 -16.17
CA VAL A 453 -14.98 8.69 -16.63
C VAL A 453 -15.00 8.60 -18.15
N GLN A 454 -13.95 9.11 -18.79
CA GLN A 454 -13.75 9.05 -20.24
C GLN A 454 -12.53 8.18 -20.53
N GLN A 455 -12.67 7.19 -21.42
CA GLN A 455 -11.51 6.54 -22.03
C GLN A 455 -10.98 7.45 -23.14
N VAL A 456 -9.68 7.74 -23.12
CA VAL A 456 -9.01 8.60 -24.09
C VAL A 456 -8.01 7.78 -24.88
N ASP A 457 -8.28 7.60 -26.17
CA ASP A 457 -7.41 6.95 -27.15
C ASP A 457 -6.82 8.00 -28.09
N VAL A 458 -5.55 7.88 -28.45
CA VAL A 458 -4.93 8.63 -29.56
C VAL A 458 -5.22 7.87 -30.86
N VAL A 459 -5.73 8.59 -31.87
CA VAL A 459 -6.06 8.03 -33.18
C VAL A 459 -5.43 8.86 -34.29
N ALA A 460 -4.81 8.21 -35.27
CA ALA A 460 -4.31 8.85 -36.47
C ALA A 460 -5.47 9.15 -37.44
N ASP A 461 -5.40 10.28 -38.12
CA ASP A 461 -6.35 10.64 -39.17
C ASP A 461 -5.93 9.95 -40.49
N PRO A 462 -6.87 9.40 -41.27
CA PRO A 462 -6.52 8.78 -42.54
C PRO A 462 -5.95 9.82 -43.53
N PRO A 463 -5.10 9.40 -44.49
CA PRO A 463 -4.72 10.23 -45.63
C PRO A 463 -5.95 10.78 -46.35
N SER A 464 -5.99 12.09 -46.55
CA SER A 464 -7.13 12.77 -47.20
C SER A 464 -6.73 14.13 -47.73
N GLY A 465 -7.59 14.76 -48.55
CA GLY A 465 -7.36 16.14 -48.99
C GLY A 465 -7.26 17.16 -47.85
N SER A 466 -7.89 16.88 -46.70
CA SER A 466 -7.77 17.67 -45.46
C SER A 466 -6.57 17.30 -44.59
N ASN A 467 -5.90 16.18 -44.89
CA ASN A 467 -4.66 15.73 -44.24
C ASN A 467 -3.61 15.37 -45.31
N PRO A 468 -3.19 16.33 -46.16
CA PRO A 468 -2.35 16.05 -47.34
C PRO A 468 -0.91 15.65 -47.00
N PHE A 469 -0.50 15.85 -45.75
CA PHE A 469 0.82 15.46 -45.25
C PHE A 469 0.78 14.23 -44.33
N GLU A 470 -0.40 13.62 -44.16
CA GLU A 470 -0.61 12.34 -43.47
C GLU A 470 -0.10 12.30 -42.01
N ASN A 471 0.10 13.46 -41.39
CA ASN A 471 0.72 13.60 -40.07
C ASN A 471 -0.29 13.91 -38.95
N ALA A 472 -1.57 14.14 -39.29
CA ALA A 472 -2.58 14.48 -38.31
C ALA A 472 -2.97 13.30 -37.41
N PHE A 473 -3.15 13.58 -36.13
CA PHE A 473 -3.70 12.68 -35.13
C PHE A 473 -4.49 13.49 -34.10
N ARG A 474 -5.37 12.84 -33.36
CA ARG A 474 -6.21 13.48 -32.34
C ARG A 474 -6.46 12.58 -31.15
N ALA A 475 -6.81 13.19 -30.02
CA ALA A 475 -7.40 12.47 -28.89
C ALA A 475 -8.88 12.21 -29.17
N ARG A 476 -9.32 10.97 -28.98
CA ARG A 476 -10.73 10.57 -28.99
C ARG A 476 -11.12 10.19 -27.58
N ALA A 477 -11.93 11.03 -26.94
CA ALA A 477 -12.51 10.77 -25.64
C ALA A 477 -13.88 10.10 -25.80
N THR A 478 -14.08 8.96 -25.14
CA THR A 478 -15.34 8.22 -25.10
C THR A 478 -15.83 8.19 -23.65
N SER A 479 -16.96 8.82 -23.36
CA SER A 479 -17.62 8.69 -22.05
C SER A 479 -18.01 7.24 -21.80
N LEU A 480 -17.69 6.74 -20.61
CA LEU A 480 -18.10 5.42 -20.14
C LEU A 480 -19.46 5.58 -19.45
N THR A 481 -20.47 4.85 -19.93
CA THR A 481 -21.86 5.03 -19.46
C THR A 481 -22.32 3.94 -18.50
N GLY A 482 -21.71 2.76 -18.54
CA GLY A 482 -22.02 1.61 -17.69
C GLY A 482 -20.77 0.87 -17.21
N GLU A 483 -20.89 0.14 -16.11
CA GLU A 483 -19.77 -0.58 -15.49
C GLU A 483 -19.13 -1.62 -16.41
N VAL A 484 -19.91 -2.33 -17.23
CA VAL A 484 -19.38 -3.33 -18.17
C VAL A 484 -18.55 -2.66 -19.27
N MET A 485 -19.01 -1.51 -19.78
CA MET A 485 -18.26 -0.70 -20.75
C MET A 485 -16.95 -0.17 -20.16
N ALA A 486 -16.91 0.07 -18.85
CA ALA A 486 -15.75 0.64 -18.17
C ALA A 486 -14.62 -0.37 -17.91
N ARG A 487 -14.91 -1.67 -17.96
CA ARG A 487 -13.90 -2.74 -17.87
C ARG A 487 -12.94 -2.62 -19.05
N SER A 488 -11.70 -2.24 -18.78
CA SER A 488 -10.76 -1.93 -19.85
C SER A 488 -9.32 -2.34 -19.53
N HIS A 489 -8.56 -2.55 -20.58
CA HIS A 489 -7.13 -2.77 -20.53
C HIS A 489 -6.38 -1.55 -21.04
N LEU A 490 -5.13 -1.40 -20.60
CA LEU A 490 -4.16 -0.53 -21.25
C LEU A 490 -4.02 -0.94 -22.73
N CYS A 491 -3.76 0.03 -23.61
CA CYS A 491 -3.47 -0.20 -25.01
C CYS A 491 -2.33 0.73 -25.42
N LEU A 492 -1.16 0.15 -25.71
CA LEU A 492 0.04 0.90 -26.03
C LEU A 492 -0.09 1.55 -27.42
N GLU A 493 -0.74 0.85 -28.36
CA GLU A 493 -0.94 1.30 -29.74
C GLU A 493 -1.72 2.62 -29.83
N THR A 494 -2.69 2.83 -28.93
CA THR A 494 -3.48 4.08 -28.88
C THR A 494 -3.02 5.02 -27.77
N GLY A 495 -1.94 4.69 -27.03
CA GLY A 495 -1.53 5.46 -25.84
C GLY A 495 -2.69 5.67 -24.85
N ARG A 496 -3.52 4.63 -24.65
CA ARG A 496 -4.78 4.74 -23.91
C ARG A 496 -4.56 5.26 -22.49
N SER A 497 -5.44 6.18 -22.09
CA SER A 497 -5.51 6.74 -20.74
C SER A 497 -6.96 7.01 -20.36
N TRP A 498 -7.21 7.46 -19.13
CA TRP A 498 -8.55 7.84 -18.68
C TRP A 498 -8.57 9.27 -18.19
N LYS A 499 -9.70 9.95 -18.36
CA LYS A 499 -9.94 11.29 -17.81
C LYS A 499 -11.22 11.26 -16.99
N ILE A 500 -11.15 11.68 -15.74
CA ILE A 500 -12.31 11.84 -14.87
C ILE A 500 -12.67 13.31 -14.92
N VAL A 501 -13.90 13.61 -15.29
CA VAL A 501 -14.38 14.98 -15.49
C VAL A 501 -15.63 15.25 -14.67
N ASN A 502 -15.81 16.52 -14.29
CA ASN A 502 -17.10 17.02 -13.85
C ASN A 502 -17.76 17.78 -15.02
N PRO A 503 -18.83 17.25 -15.63
CA PRO A 503 -19.42 17.87 -16.81
C PRO A 503 -20.14 19.20 -16.48
N ALA A 504 -20.55 19.43 -15.22
CA ALA A 504 -21.26 20.62 -14.80
C ALA A 504 -20.33 21.81 -14.50
N VAL A 505 -19.05 21.55 -14.19
CA VAL A 505 -18.08 22.59 -13.87
C VAL A 505 -17.13 22.81 -15.05
N LYS A 506 -17.14 24.04 -15.58
CA LYS A 506 -16.31 24.41 -16.73
C LYS A 506 -15.11 25.24 -16.32
N ASN A 507 -13.98 25.03 -16.99
CA ASN A 507 -12.82 25.90 -16.91
C ASN A 507 -13.01 27.15 -17.79
N HIS A 508 -12.02 28.05 -17.80
CA HIS A 508 -12.08 29.32 -18.53
C HIS A 508 -12.24 29.20 -20.06
N VAL A 509 -11.99 28.03 -20.67
CA VAL A 509 -12.20 27.80 -22.12
C VAL A 509 -13.51 27.07 -22.43
N GLY A 510 -14.35 26.79 -21.42
CA GLY A 510 -15.65 26.14 -21.57
C GLY A 510 -15.61 24.61 -21.50
N ASP A 511 -14.45 24.01 -21.26
CA ASP A 511 -14.29 22.56 -21.14
C ASP A 511 -14.58 22.07 -19.71
N PRO A 512 -15.11 20.85 -19.53
CA PRO A 512 -15.19 20.20 -18.22
C PRO A 512 -13.85 20.16 -17.49
N VAL A 513 -13.84 20.53 -16.21
CA VAL A 513 -12.70 20.32 -15.31
C VAL A 513 -12.45 18.84 -15.12
N GLY A 514 -11.19 18.44 -14.93
CA GLY A 514 -10.87 17.02 -14.79
C GLY A 514 -9.44 16.68 -14.44
N TYR A 515 -9.23 15.43 -14.07
CA TYR A 515 -7.93 14.80 -13.87
C TYR A 515 -7.75 13.66 -14.86
N ARG A 516 -6.55 13.55 -15.44
CA ARG A 516 -6.14 12.45 -16.31
C ARG A 516 -5.39 11.42 -15.48
N PHE A 517 -5.83 10.18 -15.58
CA PHE A 517 -5.15 9.00 -15.06
C PHE A 517 -4.10 8.53 -16.07
N LEU A 518 -2.86 8.39 -15.60
CA LEU A 518 -1.71 7.92 -16.37
C LEU A 518 -1.17 6.63 -15.73
N PRO A 519 -1.32 5.46 -16.38
CA PRO A 519 -0.80 4.21 -15.86
C PRO A 519 0.74 4.22 -15.85
N GLY A 520 1.34 3.51 -14.89
CA GLY A 520 2.76 3.19 -14.90
C GLY A 520 3.03 1.78 -15.45
N ASP A 521 4.14 1.18 -15.00
CA ASP A 521 4.50 -0.20 -15.31
C ASP A 521 3.36 -1.17 -14.96
N ASN A 522 3.17 -2.21 -15.78
CA ASN A 522 2.05 -3.13 -15.64
C ASN A 522 2.32 -4.50 -16.25
N ALA A 523 1.43 -5.46 -15.98
CA ALA A 523 1.48 -6.81 -16.49
C ALA A 523 0.07 -7.41 -16.61
N PHE A 524 -0.09 -8.33 -17.55
CA PHE A 524 -1.26 -9.21 -17.57
C PHE A 524 -1.03 -10.46 -16.69
N PRO A 525 -2.08 -11.02 -16.10
CA PRO A 525 -1.99 -12.33 -15.44
C PRO A 525 -1.71 -13.44 -16.45
N PHE A 526 -0.61 -14.18 -16.27
CA PHE A 526 -0.23 -15.28 -17.18
C PHE A 526 -0.97 -16.59 -16.88
N ALA A 527 -1.44 -16.78 -15.65
CA ALA A 527 -2.21 -17.98 -15.32
C ALA A 527 -3.52 -18.02 -16.09
N SER A 528 -3.95 -19.24 -16.47
CA SER A 528 -5.25 -19.48 -17.08
C SER A 528 -6.37 -18.83 -16.25
N PRO A 529 -7.37 -18.19 -16.88
CA PRO A 529 -8.56 -17.70 -16.17
C PRO A 529 -9.29 -18.79 -15.34
N ASN A 530 -9.07 -20.06 -15.65
CA ASN A 530 -9.61 -21.21 -14.91
C ASN A 530 -8.82 -21.59 -13.65
N ALA A 531 -7.65 -21.01 -13.43
CA ALA A 531 -6.86 -21.26 -12.22
C ALA A 531 -7.66 -20.87 -10.96
N TRP A 532 -7.52 -21.65 -9.89
CA TRP A 532 -8.29 -21.45 -8.66
C TRP A 532 -8.08 -20.06 -8.05
N TRP A 533 -6.85 -19.56 -8.05
CA TRP A 533 -6.57 -18.20 -7.58
C TRP A 533 -7.19 -17.14 -8.50
N ARG A 534 -7.22 -17.35 -9.82
CA ARG A 534 -7.84 -16.42 -10.79
C ARG A 534 -9.33 -16.25 -10.52
N LYS A 535 -10.03 -17.33 -10.15
CA LYS A 535 -11.46 -17.28 -9.77
C LYS A 535 -11.71 -16.44 -8.52
N ARG A 536 -10.73 -16.35 -7.61
CA ARG A 536 -10.79 -15.54 -6.38
C ARG A 536 -10.34 -14.10 -6.60
N ALA A 537 -9.32 -13.89 -7.43
CA ALA A 537 -8.73 -12.59 -7.72
C ALA A 537 -9.27 -11.95 -9.01
N ARG A 538 -10.56 -12.07 -9.31
CA ARG A 538 -11.12 -11.61 -10.61
C ARG A 538 -10.90 -10.12 -10.89
N PHE A 539 -10.54 -9.31 -9.87
CA PHE A 539 -10.08 -7.94 -10.05
C PHE A 539 -8.86 -7.80 -10.99
N VAL A 540 -8.07 -8.86 -11.19
CA VAL A 540 -6.94 -8.89 -12.14
C VAL A 540 -7.36 -9.10 -13.60
N ASP A 541 -8.64 -9.36 -13.87
CA ASP A 541 -9.12 -9.60 -15.22
C ASP A 541 -9.07 -8.34 -16.09
N HIS A 542 -9.07 -7.15 -15.50
CA HIS A 542 -8.95 -5.87 -16.19
C HIS A 542 -8.04 -4.92 -15.43
N HIS A 543 -7.38 -4.03 -16.16
CA HIS A 543 -6.54 -2.99 -15.53
C HIS A 543 -7.41 -1.90 -14.91
N VAL A 544 -8.53 -1.57 -15.54
CA VAL A 544 -9.43 -0.49 -15.11
C VAL A 544 -10.85 -1.03 -14.94
N TRP A 545 -11.46 -0.60 -13.84
CA TRP A 545 -12.88 -0.79 -13.55
C TRP A 545 -13.46 0.54 -13.06
N VAL A 546 -14.74 0.77 -13.32
CA VAL A 546 -15.47 1.93 -12.78
C VAL A 546 -16.80 1.44 -12.25
N THR A 547 -17.12 1.80 -11.02
CA THR A 547 -18.39 1.52 -10.36
C THR A 547 -19.04 2.84 -9.96
N PRO A 548 -20.39 2.93 -9.85
CA PRO A 548 -20.96 3.97 -9.03
C PRO A 548 -20.52 3.75 -7.56
N TRP A 549 -20.46 4.82 -6.79
CA TRP A 549 -20.16 4.72 -5.36
C TRP A 549 -21.24 3.93 -4.62
N HIS A 550 -20.81 3.07 -3.69
CA HIS A 550 -21.67 2.35 -2.76
C HIS A 550 -20.92 2.13 -1.44
N GLU A 551 -21.61 2.26 -0.29
CA GLU A 551 -20.97 2.23 1.04
C GLU A 551 -20.35 0.86 1.39
N ASP A 552 -20.93 -0.22 0.86
CA ASP A 552 -20.49 -1.60 1.13
C ASP A 552 -19.54 -2.15 0.05
N GLU A 553 -19.15 -1.35 -0.96
CA GLU A 553 -18.24 -1.79 -2.03
C GLU A 553 -16.82 -1.24 -1.80
N ASN A 554 -16.08 -1.93 -0.92
CA ASN A 554 -14.79 -1.45 -0.40
C ASN A 554 -13.56 -2.22 -0.93
N PHE A 555 -13.67 -3.53 -1.15
CA PHE A 555 -12.52 -4.39 -1.45
C PHE A 555 -12.63 -5.13 -2.79
N ALA A 556 -11.60 -5.02 -3.63
CA ALA A 556 -11.68 -5.51 -5.01
C ALA A 556 -11.89 -7.02 -5.16
N ALA A 557 -11.43 -7.82 -4.20
CA ALA A 557 -11.65 -9.27 -4.13
C ALA A 557 -12.82 -9.68 -3.21
N GLY A 558 -13.62 -8.72 -2.73
CA GLY A 558 -14.67 -8.92 -1.75
C GLY A 558 -14.20 -8.80 -0.29
N ASP A 559 -15.15 -8.87 0.64
CA ASP A 559 -14.89 -8.61 2.06
C ASP A 559 -14.01 -9.69 2.72
N TYR A 560 -14.04 -10.92 2.23
CA TYR A 560 -13.37 -12.05 2.88
C TYR A 560 -12.73 -12.98 1.85
N PRO A 561 -11.54 -12.63 1.31
CA PRO A 561 -10.90 -13.45 0.29
C PRO A 561 -10.28 -14.73 0.84
N ASN A 562 -9.96 -14.80 2.15
CA ASN A 562 -9.39 -16.01 2.75
C ASN A 562 -10.32 -17.21 2.54
N GLN A 563 -9.81 -18.28 1.94
CA GLN A 563 -10.57 -19.46 1.52
C GLN A 563 -11.87 -19.17 0.73
N SER A 564 -11.98 -18.01 0.09
CA SER A 564 -13.19 -17.66 -0.69
C SER A 564 -13.37 -18.59 -1.88
N ALA A 565 -14.64 -18.86 -2.23
CA ALA A 565 -14.96 -19.60 -3.45
C ALA A 565 -14.74 -18.77 -4.73
N GLY A 566 -14.53 -17.45 -4.58
CA GLY A 566 -14.46 -16.48 -5.66
C GLY A 566 -15.80 -15.80 -5.94
N ASP A 567 -15.87 -15.10 -7.08
CA ASP A 567 -17.06 -14.43 -7.62
C ASP A 567 -17.66 -13.29 -6.76
N ASP A 568 -16.87 -12.67 -5.88
CA ASP A 568 -17.24 -11.46 -5.14
C ASP A 568 -16.35 -10.26 -5.54
N GLY A 569 -16.63 -9.09 -4.98
CA GLY A 569 -15.88 -7.87 -5.29
C GLY A 569 -16.19 -7.32 -6.69
N LEU A 570 -15.17 -6.78 -7.37
CA LEU A 570 -15.33 -6.02 -8.61
C LEU A 570 -16.06 -6.79 -9.71
N ILE A 571 -15.82 -8.09 -9.84
CA ILE A 571 -16.45 -8.90 -10.89
C ILE A 571 -17.97 -9.01 -10.69
N ARG A 572 -18.41 -9.13 -9.44
CA ARG A 572 -19.82 -9.21 -9.06
C ARG A 572 -20.49 -7.87 -9.21
N TRP A 573 -19.88 -6.82 -8.66
CA TRP A 573 -20.46 -5.47 -8.64
C TRP A 573 -20.68 -4.96 -10.06
N THR A 574 -19.61 -4.97 -10.87
CA THR A 574 -19.68 -4.50 -12.27
C THR A 574 -20.49 -5.41 -13.19
N GLY A 575 -20.88 -6.61 -12.73
CA GLY A 575 -21.81 -7.49 -13.45
C GLY A 575 -23.25 -6.96 -13.46
N GLN A 576 -23.56 -6.00 -12.60
CA GLN A 576 -24.87 -5.32 -12.55
C GLN A 576 -25.04 -4.27 -13.65
N ASP A 577 -23.94 -3.85 -14.30
CA ASP A 577 -23.89 -2.83 -15.36
C ASP A 577 -24.62 -1.54 -15.01
N ARG A 578 -24.41 -1.03 -13.80
CA ARG A 578 -25.06 0.19 -13.31
C ARG A 578 -24.59 1.41 -14.11
N PRO A 579 -25.42 2.47 -14.22
CA PRO A 579 -25.01 3.70 -14.87
C PRO A 579 -23.91 4.42 -14.07
N ILE A 580 -22.90 4.93 -14.78
CA ILE A 580 -21.72 5.62 -14.21
C ILE A 580 -21.43 7.00 -14.85
N GLU A 581 -22.26 7.46 -15.77
CA GLU A 581 -22.10 8.79 -16.36
C GLU A 581 -22.80 9.85 -15.49
N ASN A 582 -22.05 10.89 -15.10
CA ASN A 582 -22.53 12.00 -14.28
C ASN A 582 -23.10 11.54 -12.92
N THR A 583 -22.41 10.61 -12.28
CA THR A 583 -22.73 10.04 -10.95
C THR A 583 -21.52 10.13 -10.03
N ASP A 584 -21.70 9.77 -8.76
CA ASP A 584 -20.58 9.51 -7.85
C ASP A 584 -19.87 8.23 -8.31
N VAL A 585 -18.61 8.35 -8.75
CA VAL A 585 -17.87 7.26 -9.39
C VAL A 585 -16.63 6.88 -8.60
N VAL A 586 -16.39 5.58 -8.53
CA VAL A 586 -15.17 5.01 -7.99
C VAL A 586 -14.40 4.37 -9.14
N PHE A 587 -13.17 4.84 -9.34
CA PHE A 587 -12.23 4.29 -10.30
C PHE A 587 -11.33 3.28 -9.60
N TRP A 588 -11.25 2.06 -10.13
CA TRP A 588 -10.43 0.99 -9.57
C TRP A 588 -9.35 0.63 -10.56
N TYR A 589 -8.10 0.58 -10.07
CA TYR A 589 -6.95 0.30 -10.90
C TYR A 589 -6.22 -0.93 -10.43
N THR A 590 -6.15 -1.95 -11.29
CA THR A 590 -5.32 -3.13 -11.10
C THR A 590 -4.04 -3.01 -11.91
N PHE A 591 -2.91 -3.22 -11.26
CA PHE A 591 -1.59 -3.18 -11.89
C PHE A 591 -0.70 -4.29 -11.37
N GLY A 592 0.12 -4.84 -12.26
CA GLY A 592 0.93 -6.02 -12.00
C GLY A 592 2.42 -5.81 -12.23
N HIS A 593 3.25 -6.36 -11.34
CA HIS A 593 4.67 -6.58 -11.58
C HIS A 593 4.91 -8.06 -11.86
N THR A 594 5.47 -8.41 -13.02
CA THR A 594 5.90 -9.80 -13.30
C THR A 594 7.33 -9.96 -12.86
N HIS A 595 7.55 -10.73 -11.81
CA HIS A 595 8.88 -10.96 -11.29
C HIS A 595 9.42 -12.27 -11.87
N LEU A 596 10.38 -12.11 -12.79
CA LEU A 596 11.29 -13.17 -13.19
C LEU A 596 12.55 -12.97 -12.34
N PRO A 597 12.72 -13.72 -11.23
CA PRO A 597 13.80 -13.43 -10.30
C PRO A 597 15.17 -13.57 -10.96
N ARG A 598 16.17 -12.99 -10.32
CA ARG A 598 17.58 -13.07 -10.78
C ARG A 598 18.53 -13.24 -9.59
N PRO A 599 19.76 -13.71 -9.81
CA PRO A 599 20.73 -13.90 -8.71
C PRO A 599 20.97 -12.65 -7.87
N GLU A 600 20.89 -11.45 -8.46
CA GLU A 600 21.07 -10.19 -7.74
C GLU A 600 19.92 -9.85 -6.78
N ASP A 601 18.80 -10.57 -6.85
CA ASP A 601 17.69 -10.43 -5.92
C ASP A 601 17.91 -11.28 -4.64
N TYR A 602 19.01 -12.04 -4.57
CA TYR A 602 19.36 -12.94 -3.47
C TYR A 602 20.66 -12.47 -2.78
N PRO A 603 20.73 -12.48 -1.43
CA PRO A 603 19.74 -12.99 -0.48
C PRO A 603 18.65 -12.00 -0.07
N VAL A 604 18.76 -10.74 -0.48
CA VAL A 604 17.75 -9.70 -0.25
C VAL A 604 17.63 -8.88 -1.53
N MET A 605 16.40 -8.64 -1.96
CA MET A 605 16.06 -8.06 -3.24
C MET A 605 16.23 -6.53 -3.22
N PRO A 606 17.02 -5.94 -4.14
CA PRO A 606 16.99 -4.49 -4.36
C PRO A 606 15.60 -4.00 -4.73
N THR A 607 15.23 -2.79 -4.31
CA THR A 607 13.87 -2.28 -4.51
C THR A 607 13.47 -2.23 -5.99
N ALA A 608 12.30 -2.80 -6.30
CA ALA A 608 11.55 -2.59 -7.54
C ALA A 608 10.42 -1.57 -7.34
N TYR A 609 10.03 -0.87 -8.41
CA TYR A 609 9.08 0.25 -8.35
C TYR A 609 7.93 0.04 -9.34
N ILE A 610 6.71 0.37 -8.95
CA ILE A 610 5.51 0.34 -9.81
C ILE A 610 4.46 1.33 -9.28
N GLY A 611 3.53 1.82 -10.11
CA GLY A 611 2.52 2.76 -9.65
C GLY A 611 1.76 3.47 -10.77
N PHE A 612 1.26 4.67 -10.48
CA PHE A 612 0.54 5.50 -11.46
C PHE A 612 0.56 6.99 -11.07
N LEU A 613 0.19 7.85 -12.02
CA LEU A 613 0.12 9.30 -11.85
C LEU A 613 -1.28 9.82 -12.21
N LEU A 614 -1.84 10.68 -11.37
CA LEU A 614 -3.00 11.51 -11.64
C LEU A 614 -2.53 12.93 -11.93
N LYS A 615 -2.92 13.46 -13.09
CA LYS A 615 -2.50 14.79 -13.56
C LYS A 615 -3.70 15.68 -13.81
N PRO A 616 -3.75 16.93 -13.31
CA PRO A 616 -4.82 17.85 -13.66
C PRO A 616 -4.86 18.08 -15.18
N SER A 617 -6.05 18.01 -15.77
CA SER A 617 -6.27 18.16 -17.21
C SER A 617 -7.48 19.07 -17.44
N GLY A 618 -7.18 20.38 -17.48
CA GLY A 618 -8.21 21.41 -17.54
C GLY A 618 -8.92 21.64 -16.20
N PHE A 619 -8.40 21.13 -15.08
CA PHE A 619 -8.90 21.42 -13.74
C PHE A 619 -8.64 22.88 -13.35
N PHE A 620 -7.40 23.33 -13.49
CA PHE A 620 -6.98 24.71 -13.25
C PHE A 620 -7.13 25.56 -14.52
N ASN A 621 -7.21 26.88 -14.35
CA ASN A 621 -7.25 27.80 -15.49
C ASN A 621 -5.89 28.02 -16.14
N LEU A 622 -4.81 27.92 -15.37
CA LEU A 622 -3.43 28.06 -15.82
C LEU A 622 -2.56 27.04 -15.07
N ASN A 623 -1.25 27.04 -15.32
CA ASN A 623 -0.32 26.27 -14.50
C ASN A 623 -0.48 26.67 -13.01
N PRO A 624 -0.94 25.75 -12.13
CA PRO A 624 -1.20 26.06 -10.72
C PRO A 624 0.08 26.33 -9.93
N ALA A 625 1.26 26.04 -10.51
CA ALA A 625 2.56 26.29 -9.91
C ALA A 625 3.26 27.57 -10.41
N ASN A 626 2.55 28.47 -11.10
CA ASN A 626 3.12 29.74 -11.56
C ASN A 626 3.45 30.72 -10.42
N ASP A 627 2.76 30.60 -9.28
CA ASP A 627 2.95 31.42 -8.09
C ASP A 627 4.12 30.95 -7.20
N VAL A 628 4.67 29.75 -7.47
CA VAL A 628 5.86 29.24 -6.79
C VAL A 628 7.01 30.24 -7.01
N PRO A 629 7.69 30.73 -5.95
CA PRO A 629 8.74 31.72 -6.09
C PRO A 629 10.06 31.12 -6.60
N PRO A 630 10.92 31.91 -7.27
CA PRO A 630 12.26 31.45 -7.66
C PRO A 630 13.08 31.08 -6.43
N SER A 631 13.97 30.09 -6.58
CA SER A 631 14.95 29.79 -5.52
C SER A 631 15.97 30.93 -5.42
N PRO A 632 16.39 31.33 -4.21
CA PRO A 632 17.44 32.34 -4.04
C PRO A 632 18.74 31.88 -4.73
N ALA A 633 19.41 32.80 -5.42
CA ALA A 633 20.73 32.52 -5.98
C ALA A 633 21.72 32.24 -4.85
N ARG A 634 22.39 31.08 -4.88
CA ARG A 634 23.50 30.77 -3.97
C ARG A 634 24.83 30.90 -4.70
N LYS A 635 25.80 31.59 -4.11
CA LYS A 635 27.20 31.55 -4.59
C LYS A 635 27.81 30.19 -4.24
N ALA A 636 28.51 29.56 -5.18
CA ALA A 636 29.23 28.33 -4.92
C ALA A 636 30.24 28.55 -3.77
N GLY A 637 30.15 27.77 -2.68
CA GLY A 637 31.12 27.78 -1.58
C GLY A 637 30.65 28.28 -0.21
N GLN A 638 29.42 28.80 -0.05
CA GLN A 638 28.86 29.08 1.29
C GLN A 638 28.20 27.82 1.85
N GLY A 639 28.92 27.12 2.74
CA GLY A 639 28.42 25.97 3.48
C GLY A 639 27.29 26.35 4.44
N CYS A 640 26.35 25.43 4.68
CA CYS A 640 25.16 25.60 5.51
C CYS A 640 25.42 25.78 7.02
N CYS A 641 26.68 25.94 7.44
CA CYS A 641 27.10 25.90 8.85
C CYS A 641 27.74 27.23 9.27
N GLU A 642 26.98 28.33 9.24
CA GLU A 642 27.28 29.47 10.09
C GLU A 642 26.15 29.57 11.13
N SER A 643 26.44 29.11 12.35
CA SER A 643 25.66 29.44 13.54
C SER A 643 25.57 30.96 13.68
N PRO A 644 24.48 31.55 14.21
CA PRO A 644 24.41 32.99 14.40
C PRO A 644 25.48 33.42 15.39
N GLY A 645 26.54 34.05 14.87
CA GLY A 645 27.71 34.47 15.64
C GLY A 645 27.37 35.53 16.67
N GLU A 646 27.95 35.33 17.85
CA GLU A 646 28.07 36.25 18.97
C GLU A 646 28.34 37.70 18.53
N THR A 647 27.64 38.63 19.16
CA THR A 647 27.88 40.07 19.09
C THR A 647 29.33 40.39 19.46
N LYS A 648 30.14 40.81 18.47
CA LYS A 648 31.44 41.44 18.72
C LYS A 648 31.21 42.86 19.25
N GLY A 649 31.66 43.11 20.49
CA GLY A 649 31.78 44.45 21.08
C GLY A 649 32.89 45.29 20.42
N PRO A 650 32.94 46.61 20.72
CA PRO A 650 33.75 47.57 19.96
C PRO A 650 35.26 47.44 20.24
N GLU A 651 36.04 47.65 19.18
CA GLU A 651 37.50 47.60 19.16
C GLU A 651 38.15 48.66 20.05
N ALA A 652 39.10 48.23 20.88
CA ALA A 652 40.01 49.11 21.62
C ALA A 652 41.30 49.31 20.81
N THR A 653 41.57 50.55 20.43
CA THR A 653 42.81 50.99 19.78
C THR A 653 43.97 50.98 20.77
N ILE A 654 45.06 50.26 20.48
CA ILE A 654 46.35 50.42 21.16
C ILE A 654 47.43 50.71 20.13
N LEU A 655 47.95 51.94 20.21
CA LEU A 655 49.14 52.45 19.54
C LEU A 655 50.40 51.83 20.15
N LEU A 656 51.30 51.30 19.31
CA LEU A 656 52.70 51.10 19.68
C LEU A 656 53.61 51.57 18.54
N GLY A 657 54.44 52.56 18.88
CA GLY A 657 55.40 53.21 18.00
C GLY A 657 56.67 52.36 17.76
N VAL A 658 57.31 52.66 16.64
CA VAL A 658 58.61 52.10 16.23
C VAL A 658 59.67 53.21 16.32
N PRO A 659 60.85 52.97 16.91
CA PRO A 659 61.90 53.97 17.01
C PRO A 659 62.83 54.01 15.78
N ASN A 660 63.36 55.23 15.61
CA ASN A 660 64.31 55.75 14.64
C ASN A 660 65.65 54.98 14.48
N ARG A 661 66.12 54.86 13.21
CA ARG A 661 67.49 55.04 12.69
C ARG A 661 67.33 55.33 11.18
N GLY A 662 67.85 56.35 10.52
CA GLY A 662 69.01 57.22 10.74
C GLY A 662 69.83 57.19 9.44
N GLY A 663 69.74 58.25 8.64
CA GLY A 663 70.41 58.46 7.35
C GLY A 663 69.90 59.71 6.66
#